data_AF-A0A5R9A9V6-F1
#
_entry.id   AF-A0A5R9A9V6-F1
#
_cell.length_a   1.000
_cell.length_b   1.000
_cell.length_c   1.000
_cell.angle_alpha   90.00
_cell.angle_beta   90.00
_cell.angle_gamma   90.00
#
_symmetry.space_group_name_H-M   'P 1'
#
loop_
_entity.id
_entity.type
_entity.pdbx_description
1 polymer ?
#
loop_
_entity_poly.entity_id
_entity_poly.type
_entity_poly.pdbx_seq_one_letter_code
_entity_poly.pdbx_strand_id
1 'polypeptide(L)'
;MVKRLVMGAEAAQKAIRSAASLPGADVALARAVITADRLLARSAANEPTTKRSAVGSVQEKVTTVLVDANRGGALKLLERLDIDDIQDASTLEQLAVRCTKLKEYSAALQLRHRAATLDPENPLRWVALARAQQRNSWGAVVHDPVAGLEHGPTTDASAARESLAAAQRVAPAHPHVLHERGKLEFAHGDWPTGLDLLRQAAHLEPHAQRWTDLAAAYRKPHVADLDRSLEAYERALLLRPSSPTAFRGLLLMGCRADQDWARLWRNAERFEAARKRRGRTARLELMAQMRPMFASGAAEADISAALVRFNVASIKGHRLSWPTTSLLIYRLHFAQRMTHGFALRRSQAERTIAWLGTSSAGHSRHRQKLLAALVYLERYREAQQLIDPMPWEPGSTPERHRLKKMAADVHLIQGRTGPLVDYARSRAQDLPLPGEDKFGRLIAGKRVAVVGPADTGDRLGAQIDDYDVIIRPRLMTEISDDDAARLGSRTDISYFSGRDLTDFMPLARDAVATGGLQMVVGRGLSRASFTDDQPEWLRFYRHDFSLGFHGPPMGIGRILYDVLQFEPAEIGLFNIDFFTGQTAFGPGYREDKDSGLGPYSIVNEIILAHDLVFEHRLTKAIADSGVLTGHGVAGQVLALEETDYIQALEESPALRTRRGSEGPTPSP
;
A
#
# COMPACT_ATOMS: atom_id res chain seq x y z
N MET A 1 -20.37 -9.69 17.66
CA MET A 1 -20.38 -8.34 18.26
C MET A 1 -20.24 -7.25 17.20
N VAL A 2 -19.19 -7.23 16.37
CA VAL A 2 -19.00 -6.20 15.32
C VAL A 2 -20.19 -6.10 14.35
N LYS A 3 -20.70 -7.22 13.83
CA LYS A 3 -21.88 -7.23 12.94
C LYS A 3 -23.11 -6.53 13.55
N ARG A 4 -23.39 -6.74 14.85
CA ARG A 4 -24.52 -6.09 15.55
C ARG A 4 -24.29 -4.59 15.73
N LEU A 5 -23.06 -4.17 16.03
CA LEU A 5 -22.71 -2.75 16.15
C LEU A 5 -22.81 -2.03 14.81
N VAL A 6 -22.39 -2.67 13.72
CA VAL A 6 -22.50 -2.12 12.35
C VAL A 6 -23.97 -1.98 11.95
N MET A 7 -24.78 -3.03 12.11
CA MET A 7 -26.21 -2.95 11.80
C MET A 7 -26.94 -1.90 12.66
N GLY A 8 -26.58 -1.76 13.93
CA GLY A 8 -27.14 -0.72 14.80
C GLY A 8 -26.75 0.69 14.35
N ALA A 9 -25.50 0.90 13.93
CA ALA A 9 -25.04 2.18 13.40
C ALA A 9 -25.72 2.54 12.08
N GLU A 10 -25.91 1.56 11.18
CA GLU A 10 -26.65 1.75 9.92
C GLU A 10 -28.12 2.11 10.17
N ALA A 11 -28.79 1.43 11.10
CA ALA A 11 -30.17 1.74 11.47
C ALA A 11 -30.30 3.16 12.03
N ALA A 12 -29.38 3.56 12.92
CA ALA A 12 -29.31 4.92 13.45
C ALA A 12 -29.06 5.95 12.33
N GLN A 13 -28.11 5.68 11.44
CA GLN A 13 -27.81 6.56 10.31
C GLN A 13 -29.03 6.74 9.38
N LYS A 14 -29.77 5.66 9.10
CA LYS A 14 -30.99 5.72 8.29
C LYS A 14 -32.08 6.56 8.99
N ALA A 15 -32.29 6.35 10.29
CA ALA A 15 -33.25 7.13 11.07
C ALA A 15 -32.91 8.63 11.08
N ILE A 16 -31.63 8.97 11.23
CA ILE A 16 -31.16 10.37 11.19
C ILE A 16 -31.36 11.00 9.82
N ARG A 17 -31.04 10.27 8.74
CA ARG A 17 -31.27 10.77 7.37
C ARG A 17 -32.76 11.04 7.13
N SER A 18 -33.63 10.16 7.59
CA SER A 18 -35.09 10.34 7.51
C SER A 18 -35.59 11.51 8.38
N ALA A 19 -34.99 11.74 9.55
CA ALA A 19 -35.34 12.87 10.39
C ALA A 19 -34.81 14.20 9.82
N ALA A 20 -33.61 14.19 9.24
CA ALA A 20 -32.94 15.36 8.66
C ALA A 20 -33.60 15.86 7.37
N SER A 21 -34.45 15.06 6.71
CA SER A 21 -35.24 15.54 5.56
C SER A 21 -36.39 16.47 5.95
N LEU A 22 -36.74 16.57 7.24
CA LEU A 22 -37.74 17.52 7.72
C LEU A 22 -37.15 18.95 7.74
N PRO A 23 -37.84 19.97 7.21
CA PRO A 23 -37.36 21.35 7.20
C PRO A 23 -36.94 21.83 8.60
N GLY A 24 -35.68 22.26 8.75
CA GLY A 24 -35.12 22.78 10.01
C GLY A 24 -34.71 21.72 11.04
N ALA A 25 -35.10 20.45 10.86
CA ALA A 25 -34.71 19.37 11.76
C ALA A 25 -33.22 19.04 11.64
N ASP A 26 -32.61 19.23 10.47
CA ASP A 26 -31.19 19.04 10.22
C ASP A 26 -30.31 19.91 11.15
N VAL A 27 -30.58 21.22 11.25
CA VAL A 27 -29.83 22.11 12.14
C VAL A 27 -30.11 21.81 13.60
N ALA A 28 -31.37 21.49 13.95
CA ALA A 28 -31.74 21.13 15.32
C ALA A 28 -31.03 19.83 15.78
N LEU A 29 -30.99 18.82 14.92
CA LEU A 29 -30.25 17.57 15.15
C LEU A 29 -28.75 17.83 15.31
N ALA A 30 -28.16 18.66 14.44
CA ALA A 30 -26.74 19.01 14.55
C ALA A 30 -26.42 19.71 15.88
N ARG A 31 -27.27 20.66 16.30
CA ARG A 31 -27.14 21.32 17.61
C ARG A 31 -27.28 20.33 18.76
N ALA A 32 -28.27 19.45 18.72
CA ALA A 32 -28.48 18.43 19.76
C ALA A 32 -27.27 17.51 19.92
N VAL A 33 -26.65 17.08 18.80
CA VAL A 33 -25.43 16.27 18.80
C VAL A 33 -24.27 17.01 19.46
N ILE A 34 -24.09 18.29 19.15
CA ILE A 34 -22.99 19.10 19.70
C ILE A 34 -23.20 19.41 21.18
N THR A 35 -24.44 19.70 21.59
CA THR A 35 -24.80 19.95 22.98
C THR A 35 -24.64 18.68 23.82
N ALA A 36 -25.09 17.53 23.32
CA ALA A 36 -24.89 16.25 23.98
C ALA A 36 -23.40 15.95 24.19
N ASP A 37 -22.56 16.24 23.19
CA ASP A 37 -21.12 16.04 23.31
C ASP A 37 -20.48 16.99 24.34
N ARG A 38 -20.87 18.27 24.38
CA ARG A 38 -20.38 19.24 25.38
C ARG A 38 -20.69 18.80 26.81
N LEU A 39 -21.88 18.26 27.05
CA LEU A 39 -22.30 17.75 28.35
C LEU A 39 -21.50 16.52 28.79
N LEU A 40 -21.01 15.73 27.82
CA LEU A 40 -20.35 14.45 28.08
C LEU A 40 -18.81 14.54 28.03
N ALA A 41 -18.23 15.50 27.30
CA ALA A 41 -16.78 15.57 27.01
C ALA A 41 -15.96 16.36 28.04
N ARG A 42 -16.58 17.09 28.98
CA ARG A 42 -15.89 17.90 30.02
C ARG A 42 -14.88 17.10 30.86
N SER A 43 -14.97 15.77 30.90
CA SER A 43 -14.10 14.90 31.70
C SER A 43 -12.80 14.45 31.02
N ALA A 44 -12.60 14.67 29.71
CA ALA A 44 -11.56 13.96 28.95
C ALA A 44 -10.52 14.85 28.22
N ALA A 45 -10.62 16.18 28.31
CA ALA A 45 -9.87 17.10 27.44
C ALA A 45 -8.45 17.47 27.91
N ASN A 46 -8.09 17.21 29.18
CA ASN A 46 -6.88 17.81 29.76
C ASN A 46 -5.65 16.90 29.84
N GLU A 47 -5.74 15.60 29.51
CA GLU A 47 -4.56 14.73 29.47
C GLU A 47 -4.55 13.83 28.22
N PRO A 48 -3.53 13.93 27.37
CA PRO A 48 -3.45 13.15 26.13
C PRO A 48 -3.09 11.67 26.34
N THR A 49 -2.81 11.19 27.56
CA THR A 49 -2.09 9.91 27.75
C THR A 49 -2.72 8.89 28.70
N THR A 50 -3.81 9.19 29.41
CA THR A 50 -4.44 8.18 30.27
C THR A 50 -5.67 7.58 29.58
N LYS A 51 -5.57 6.28 29.26
CA LYS A 51 -6.57 5.41 28.59
C LYS A 51 -7.99 6.02 28.53
N ARG A 52 -8.41 6.51 27.35
CA ARG A 52 -9.80 6.90 27.09
C ARG A 52 -10.72 5.79 27.61
N SER A 53 -11.66 6.14 28.47
CA SER A 53 -12.64 5.19 28.97
C SER A 53 -13.39 4.55 27.79
N ALA A 54 -13.82 3.29 27.95
CA ALA A 54 -14.60 2.61 26.91
C ALA A 54 -15.84 3.42 26.52
N VAL A 55 -16.43 4.12 27.50
CA VAL A 55 -17.57 5.04 27.33
C VAL A 55 -17.21 6.21 26.42
N GLY A 56 -16.10 6.92 26.69
CA GLY A 56 -15.65 8.04 25.85
C GLY A 56 -15.37 7.62 24.40
N SER A 57 -14.81 6.43 24.19
CA SER A 57 -14.60 5.90 22.83
C SER A 57 -15.91 5.56 22.11
N VAL A 58 -16.93 5.08 22.83
CA VAL A 58 -18.26 4.82 22.25
C VAL A 58 -18.96 6.13 21.93
N GLN A 59 -18.92 7.10 22.83
CA GLN A 59 -19.52 8.43 22.64
C GLN A 59 -18.94 9.14 21.42
N GLU A 60 -17.60 9.20 21.30
CA GLU A 60 -16.96 9.83 20.15
C GLU A 60 -17.39 9.18 18.82
N LYS A 61 -17.53 7.84 18.81
CA LYS A 61 -18.02 7.10 17.63
C LYS A 61 -19.47 7.43 17.33
N VAL A 62 -20.33 7.49 18.35
CA VAL A 62 -21.72 7.89 18.19
C VAL A 62 -21.78 9.30 17.62
N THR A 63 -21.18 10.29 18.27
CA THR A 63 -21.14 11.69 17.79
C THR A 63 -20.64 11.77 16.35
N THR A 64 -19.58 11.03 16.00
CA THR A 64 -19.07 10.97 14.62
C THR A 64 -20.11 10.44 13.64
N VAL A 65 -20.74 9.31 13.95
CA VAL A 65 -21.78 8.71 13.10
C VAL A 65 -22.96 9.66 12.97
N LEU A 66 -23.36 10.36 14.04
CA LEU A 66 -24.45 11.34 14.01
C LEU A 66 -24.10 12.54 13.10
N VAL A 67 -22.88 13.06 13.20
CA VAL A 67 -22.38 14.15 12.35
C VAL A 67 -22.31 13.72 10.88
N ASP A 68 -21.76 12.54 10.59
CA ASP A 68 -21.68 12.00 9.22
C ASP A 68 -23.07 11.70 8.64
N ALA A 69 -24.01 11.25 9.48
CA ALA A 69 -25.41 11.01 9.08
C ALA A 69 -26.18 12.30 8.79
N ASN A 70 -25.79 13.42 9.40
CA ASN A 70 -26.41 14.74 9.26
C ASN A 70 -25.40 15.78 8.75
N ARG A 71 -24.67 15.44 7.68
CA ARG A 71 -23.66 16.32 7.08
C ARG A 71 -24.22 17.71 6.74
N GLY A 72 -25.39 17.78 6.11
CA GLY A 72 -26.02 19.06 5.72
C GLY A 72 -26.31 19.97 6.91
N GLY A 73 -26.89 19.43 7.99
CA GLY A 73 -27.14 20.19 9.22
C GLY A 73 -25.84 20.64 9.91
N ALA A 74 -24.80 19.80 9.87
CA ALA A 74 -23.49 20.16 10.41
C ALA A 74 -22.82 21.30 9.62
N LEU A 75 -22.90 21.28 8.28
CA LEU A 75 -22.37 22.35 7.43
C LEU A 75 -23.10 23.68 7.66
N LYS A 76 -24.44 23.68 7.68
CA LYS A 76 -25.24 24.88 7.99
C LYS A 76 -24.93 25.47 9.36
N LEU A 77 -24.57 24.61 10.32
CA LEU A 77 -24.18 25.09 11.64
C LEU A 77 -22.78 25.70 11.63
N LEU A 78 -21.84 25.14 10.87
CA LEU A 78 -20.51 25.70 10.67
C LEU A 78 -20.58 27.07 9.98
N GLU A 79 -21.46 27.24 8.99
CA GLU A 79 -21.69 28.54 8.32
C GLU A 79 -22.21 29.64 9.25
N ARG A 80 -22.92 29.26 10.33
CA ARG A 80 -23.47 30.19 11.33
C ARG A 80 -22.56 30.39 12.53
N LEU A 81 -21.43 29.67 12.59
CA LEU A 81 -20.53 29.71 13.71
C LEU A 81 -19.58 30.89 13.54
N ASP A 82 -19.67 31.88 14.43
CA ASP A 82 -18.59 32.85 14.58
C ASP A 82 -17.47 32.20 15.40
N ILE A 83 -16.31 31.99 14.77
CA ILE A 83 -15.15 31.34 15.39
C ILE A 83 -14.52 32.28 16.43
N ASP A 84 -14.57 33.60 16.21
CA ASP A 84 -13.89 34.59 17.04
C ASP A 84 -14.58 34.76 18.41
N ASP A 85 -15.88 34.47 18.48
CA ASP A 85 -16.69 34.48 19.70
C ASP A 85 -16.34 33.33 20.68
N ILE A 86 -15.71 32.25 20.21
CA ILE A 86 -15.42 31.08 21.03
C ILE A 86 -14.11 31.29 21.81
N GLN A 87 -14.23 31.59 23.10
CA GLN A 87 -13.08 31.85 23.99
C GLN A 87 -12.46 30.59 24.64
N ASP A 88 -13.00 29.40 24.38
CA ASP A 88 -12.48 28.13 24.92
C ASP A 88 -11.73 27.34 23.83
N ALA A 89 -10.39 27.27 23.97
CA ALA A 89 -9.51 26.52 23.09
C ALA A 89 -9.88 25.02 22.99
N SER A 90 -10.44 24.43 24.05
CA SER A 90 -10.84 23.02 24.05
C SER A 90 -12.09 22.79 23.19
N THR A 91 -13.08 23.67 23.28
CA THR A 91 -14.26 23.66 22.41
C THR A 91 -13.86 23.82 20.94
N LEU A 92 -12.92 24.72 20.64
CA LEU A 92 -12.40 24.92 19.27
C LEU A 92 -11.76 23.64 18.71
N GLU A 93 -10.91 22.95 19.47
CA GLU A 93 -10.29 21.70 19.00
C GLU A 93 -11.32 20.59 18.77
N GLN A 94 -12.33 20.46 19.65
CA GLN A 94 -13.41 19.48 19.45
C GLN A 94 -14.19 19.75 18.16
N LEU A 95 -14.48 21.01 17.86
CA LEU A 95 -15.11 21.40 16.59
C LEU A 95 -14.17 21.11 15.40
N ALA A 96 -12.88 21.43 15.51
CA ALA A 96 -11.90 21.18 14.45
C ALA A 96 -11.77 19.69 14.09
N VAL A 97 -11.82 18.79 15.09
CA VAL A 97 -11.83 17.33 14.87
C VAL A 97 -13.05 16.91 14.05
N ARG A 98 -14.21 17.52 14.27
CA ARG A 98 -15.44 17.22 13.51
C ARG A 98 -15.37 17.77 12.09
N CYS A 99 -14.92 19.02 11.92
CA CYS A 99 -14.66 19.60 10.60
C CYS A 99 -13.71 18.73 9.79
N THR A 100 -12.64 18.22 10.41
CA THR A 100 -11.70 17.28 9.78
C THR A 100 -12.39 16.00 9.29
N LYS A 101 -13.32 15.43 10.08
CA LYS A 101 -14.10 14.22 9.71
C LYS A 101 -15.05 14.50 8.54
N LEU A 102 -15.65 15.68 8.52
CA LEU A 102 -16.47 16.17 7.40
C LEU A 102 -15.64 16.54 6.17
N LYS A 103 -14.30 16.58 6.27
CA LYS A 103 -13.37 17.09 5.25
C LYS A 103 -13.48 18.61 5.01
N GLU A 104 -14.01 19.34 5.98
CA GLU A 104 -14.02 20.81 6.02
C GLU A 104 -12.69 21.31 6.59
N TYR A 105 -11.63 21.13 5.80
CA TYR A 105 -10.25 21.32 6.22
C TYR A 105 -9.92 22.78 6.54
N SER A 106 -10.40 23.73 5.74
CA SER A 106 -10.18 25.16 5.97
C SER A 106 -10.80 25.62 7.30
N ALA A 107 -12.00 25.17 7.61
CA ALA A 107 -12.65 25.46 8.89
C ALA A 107 -11.91 24.81 10.06
N ALA A 108 -11.44 23.56 9.91
CA ALA A 108 -10.63 22.89 10.92
C ALA A 108 -9.31 23.64 11.19
N LEU A 109 -8.69 24.20 10.14
CA LEU A 109 -7.48 25.00 10.25
C LEU A 109 -7.73 26.31 11.01
N GLN A 110 -8.78 27.06 10.66
CA GLN A 110 -9.14 28.31 11.34
C GLN A 110 -9.43 28.09 12.84
N LEU A 111 -10.23 27.07 13.16
CA LEU A 111 -10.54 26.70 14.55
C LEU A 111 -9.27 26.38 15.36
N ARG A 112 -8.33 25.62 14.77
CA ARG A 112 -7.07 25.26 15.42
C ARG A 112 -6.08 26.41 15.55
N HIS A 113 -6.07 27.31 14.58
CA HIS A 113 -5.28 28.53 14.65
C HIS A 113 -5.75 29.36 15.85
N ARG A 114 -7.06 29.63 15.96
CA ARG A 114 -7.65 30.35 17.11
C ARG A 114 -7.39 29.63 18.43
N ALA A 115 -7.50 28.30 18.47
CA ALA A 115 -7.21 27.52 19.67
C ALA A 115 -5.74 27.66 20.13
N ALA A 116 -4.78 27.70 19.20
CA ALA A 116 -3.37 27.94 19.51
C ALA A 116 -3.11 29.38 19.97
N THR A 117 -3.87 30.37 19.45
CA THR A 117 -3.80 31.76 19.93
C THR A 117 -4.32 31.92 21.35
N LEU A 118 -5.42 31.23 21.71
CA LEU A 118 -6.02 31.32 23.04
C LEU A 118 -5.25 30.57 24.12
N ASP A 119 -4.47 29.56 23.74
CA ASP A 119 -3.74 28.67 24.65
C ASP A 119 -2.32 28.41 24.10
N PRO A 120 -1.47 29.45 23.97
CA PRO A 120 -0.16 29.36 23.30
C PRO A 120 0.87 28.55 24.09
N GLU A 121 0.71 28.45 25.41
CA GLU A 121 1.58 27.69 26.31
C GLU A 121 1.27 26.17 26.29
N ASN A 122 0.27 25.74 25.53
CA ASN A 122 -0.06 24.34 25.37
C ASN A 122 0.53 23.78 24.07
N PRO A 123 1.58 22.94 24.13
CA PRO A 123 2.28 22.46 22.94
C PRO A 123 1.37 21.60 22.03
N LEU A 124 0.31 21.01 22.59
CA LEU A 124 -0.62 20.16 21.82
C LEU A 124 -1.51 20.98 20.88
N ARG A 125 -1.75 22.27 21.17
CA ARG A 125 -2.49 23.18 20.28
C ARG A 125 -1.71 23.42 19.00
N TRP A 126 -0.42 23.69 19.14
CA TRP A 126 0.50 23.83 18.03
C TRP A 126 0.66 22.55 17.21
N VAL A 127 0.72 21.38 17.86
CA VAL A 127 0.72 20.08 17.16
C VAL A 127 -0.59 19.87 16.37
N ALA A 128 -1.74 20.21 16.96
CA ALA A 128 -3.02 20.08 16.28
C ALA A 128 -3.10 21.02 15.06
N LEU A 129 -2.65 22.28 15.22
CA LEU A 129 -2.52 23.25 14.13
C LEU A 129 -1.61 22.73 13.01
N ALA A 130 -0.42 22.21 13.34
CA ALA A 130 0.49 21.62 12.35
C ALA A 130 -0.13 20.47 11.54
N ARG A 131 -0.96 19.63 12.19
CA ARG A 131 -1.70 18.56 11.50
C ARG A 131 -2.80 19.11 10.58
N ALA A 132 -3.41 20.24 10.93
CA ALA A 132 -4.37 20.92 10.06
C ALA A 132 -3.67 21.61 8.89
N GLN A 133 -2.46 22.17 9.07
CA GLN A 133 -1.67 22.74 7.98
C GLN A 133 -1.23 21.68 6.96
N GLN A 134 -0.95 20.45 7.43
CA GLN A 134 -0.74 19.28 6.55
C GLN A 134 -2.00 18.82 5.79
N ARG A 135 -3.17 19.39 6.10
CA ARG A 135 -4.45 19.14 5.42
C ARG A 135 -5.26 20.42 5.40
N ASN A 136 -4.78 21.41 4.66
CA ASN A 136 -5.28 22.79 4.72
C ASN A 136 -6.57 22.96 3.93
N SER A 137 -6.52 22.70 2.62
CA SER A 137 -7.65 22.86 1.70
C SER A 137 -7.82 21.63 0.83
N TRP A 138 -8.85 21.58 -0.02
CA TRP A 138 -9.03 20.52 -1.01
C TRP A 138 -8.49 20.98 -2.35
N GLY A 139 -7.82 20.09 -3.10
CA GLY A 139 -7.39 20.39 -4.47
C GLY A 139 -6.10 19.69 -4.90
N ALA A 140 -5.25 19.26 -3.96
CA ALA A 140 -4.04 18.52 -4.28
C ALA A 140 -4.37 17.18 -4.92
N VAL A 141 -3.43 16.63 -5.69
CA VAL A 141 -3.53 15.27 -6.22
C VAL A 141 -2.86 14.31 -5.24
N VAL A 142 -3.63 13.38 -4.69
CA VAL A 142 -3.17 12.38 -3.72
C VAL A 142 -3.38 10.97 -4.26
N HIS A 143 -2.62 10.01 -3.74
CA HIS A 143 -2.74 8.60 -4.13
C HIS A 143 -3.69 7.82 -3.21
N ASP A 144 -4.81 7.36 -3.76
CA ASP A 144 -5.69 6.35 -3.17
C ASP A 144 -5.24 4.93 -3.57
N PRO A 145 -5.13 3.95 -2.64
CA PRO A 145 -4.69 2.59 -2.95
C PRO A 145 -5.58 1.78 -3.89
N VAL A 146 -6.80 2.24 -4.18
CA VAL A 146 -7.75 1.56 -5.09
C VAL A 146 -8.02 2.42 -6.30
N ALA A 147 -8.46 3.66 -6.09
CA ALA A 147 -8.84 4.56 -7.18
C ALA A 147 -7.64 5.20 -7.90
N GLY A 148 -6.44 5.13 -7.31
CA GLY A 148 -5.22 5.78 -7.80
C GLY A 148 -5.18 7.27 -7.47
N LEU A 149 -4.67 8.09 -8.39
CA LEU A 149 -4.59 9.52 -8.23
C LEU A 149 -6.00 10.16 -8.20
N GLU A 150 -6.27 10.91 -7.13
CA GLU A 150 -7.54 11.60 -6.87
C GLU A 150 -7.30 12.99 -6.28
N HIS A 151 -8.31 13.85 -6.31
CA HIS A 151 -8.29 15.07 -5.50
C HIS A 151 -8.29 14.73 -4.01
N GLY A 152 -7.49 15.48 -3.26
CA GLY A 152 -7.31 15.31 -1.83
C GLY A 152 -6.87 16.59 -1.15
N PRO A 153 -6.49 16.50 0.13
CA PRO A 153 -6.07 17.66 0.91
C PRO A 153 -4.72 18.21 0.45
N THR A 154 -4.60 19.53 0.37
CA THR A 154 -3.32 20.26 0.19
C THR A 154 -2.53 20.27 1.50
N THR A 155 -1.21 20.40 1.39
CA THR A 155 -0.29 20.43 2.53
C THR A 155 0.52 21.73 2.50
N ASP A 156 0.48 22.49 3.59
CA ASP A 156 1.41 23.59 3.86
C ASP A 156 2.50 23.09 4.82
N ALA A 157 3.56 22.53 4.25
CA ALA A 157 4.65 21.93 5.02
C ALA A 157 5.47 22.98 5.78
N SER A 158 5.60 24.20 5.25
CA SER A 158 6.37 25.28 5.89
C SER A 158 5.65 25.75 7.16
N ALA A 159 4.36 26.08 7.05
CA ALA A 159 3.59 26.51 8.21
C ALA A 159 3.46 25.39 9.25
N ALA A 160 3.32 24.13 8.81
CA ALA A 160 3.34 22.98 9.72
C ALA A 160 4.65 22.85 10.49
N ARG A 161 5.79 23.10 9.84
CA ARG A 161 7.12 23.09 10.46
C ARG A 161 7.26 24.19 11.50
N GLU A 162 6.81 25.41 11.18
CA GLU A 162 6.80 26.54 12.11
C GLU A 162 5.95 26.27 13.35
N SER A 163 4.74 25.71 13.17
CA SER A 163 3.88 25.31 14.28
C SER A 163 4.52 24.24 15.16
N LEU A 164 5.20 23.24 14.59
CA LEU A 164 5.90 22.22 15.38
C LEU A 164 7.15 22.78 16.09
N ALA A 165 7.84 23.75 15.49
CA ALA A 165 8.89 24.49 16.16
C ALA A 165 8.35 25.31 17.35
N ALA A 166 7.18 25.95 17.22
CA ALA A 166 6.51 26.62 18.33
C ALA A 166 6.14 25.63 19.45
N ALA A 167 5.53 24.48 19.11
CA ALA A 167 5.23 23.41 20.06
C ALA A 167 6.48 22.95 20.83
N GLN A 168 7.62 22.82 20.14
CA GLN A 168 8.86 22.37 20.75
C GLN A 168 9.53 23.45 21.61
N ARG A 169 9.40 24.74 21.29
CA ARG A 169 9.88 25.81 22.19
C ARG A 169 9.15 25.77 23.53
N VAL A 170 7.84 25.56 23.48
CA VAL A 170 6.99 25.44 24.68
C VAL A 170 7.34 24.18 25.49
N ALA A 171 7.58 23.06 24.82
CA ALA A 171 7.91 21.79 25.49
C ALA A 171 9.03 21.01 24.78
N PRO A 172 10.32 21.37 25.02
CA PRO A 172 11.47 20.88 24.24
C PRO A 172 11.66 19.36 24.25
N ALA A 173 11.33 18.71 25.37
CA ALA A 173 11.49 17.27 25.56
C ALA A 173 10.16 16.49 25.46
N HIS A 174 9.07 17.12 25.00
CA HIS A 174 7.76 16.46 24.98
C HIS A 174 7.71 15.35 23.91
N PRO A 175 7.56 14.06 24.28
CA PRO A 175 7.70 12.94 23.34
C PRO A 175 6.73 13.00 22.15
N HIS A 176 5.51 13.49 22.36
CA HIS A 176 4.55 13.65 21.26
C HIS A 176 4.96 14.73 20.25
N VAL A 177 5.56 15.83 20.72
CA VAL A 177 5.98 16.95 19.85
C VAL A 177 7.16 16.51 19.00
N LEU A 178 8.18 15.91 19.63
CA LEU A 178 9.33 15.32 18.94
C LEU A 178 8.90 14.29 17.89
N HIS A 179 7.93 13.43 18.23
CA HIS A 179 7.42 12.43 17.30
C HIS A 179 6.74 13.06 16.07
N GLU A 180 5.85 14.03 16.26
CA GLU A 180 5.13 14.65 15.14
C GLU A 180 6.06 15.51 14.28
N ARG A 181 6.99 16.25 14.88
CA ARG A 181 8.03 16.97 14.13
C ARG A 181 8.92 16.00 13.37
N GLY A 182 9.38 14.92 14.01
CA GLY A 182 10.19 13.89 13.39
C GLY A 182 9.53 13.29 12.14
N LYS A 183 8.22 13.02 12.20
CA LYS A 183 7.45 12.56 11.03
C LYS A 183 7.38 13.59 9.92
N LEU A 184 7.19 14.87 10.24
CA LEU A 184 7.11 15.94 9.25
C LEU A 184 8.46 16.10 8.53
N GLU A 185 9.55 16.27 9.27
CA GLU A 185 10.88 16.46 8.67
C GLU A 185 11.27 15.26 7.80
N PHE A 186 11.00 14.05 8.30
CA PHE A 186 11.24 12.83 7.54
C PHE A 186 10.43 12.77 6.23
N ALA A 187 9.15 13.17 6.25
CA ALA A 187 8.30 13.16 5.07
C ALA A 187 8.69 14.22 4.03
N HIS A 188 9.36 15.29 4.45
CA HIS A 188 9.71 16.45 3.62
C HIS A 188 11.22 16.59 3.34
N GLY A 189 11.96 15.47 3.37
CA GLY A 189 13.33 15.38 2.85
C GLY A 189 14.45 15.52 3.89
N ASP A 190 14.20 16.14 5.05
CA ASP A 190 15.15 16.16 6.16
C ASP A 190 15.01 14.90 7.03
N TRP A 191 15.28 13.76 6.40
CA TRP A 191 15.22 12.45 7.03
C TRP A 191 16.25 12.25 8.16
N PRO A 192 17.47 12.84 8.15
CA PRO A 192 18.38 12.70 9.28
C PRO A 192 17.81 13.32 10.57
N THR A 193 17.33 14.57 10.52
CA THR A 193 16.70 15.24 11.66
C THR A 193 15.42 14.50 12.07
N GLY A 194 14.60 14.12 11.07
CA GLY A 194 13.36 13.39 11.31
C GLY A 194 13.59 12.08 12.07
N LEU A 195 14.60 11.31 11.66
CA LEU A 195 14.96 10.04 12.28
C LEU A 195 15.49 10.21 13.71
N ASP A 196 16.30 11.23 13.96
CA ASP A 196 16.80 11.51 15.31
C ASP A 196 15.67 11.89 16.27
N LEU A 197 14.76 12.79 15.86
CA LEU A 197 13.59 13.18 16.64
C LEU A 197 12.67 11.99 16.95
N LEU A 198 12.41 11.13 15.96
CA LEU A 198 11.64 9.90 16.15
C LEU A 198 12.30 8.96 17.16
N ARG A 199 13.63 8.82 17.08
CA ARG A 199 14.42 8.01 18.01
C ARG A 199 14.31 8.58 19.43
N GLN A 200 14.52 9.88 19.62
CA GLN A 200 14.39 10.52 20.93
C GLN A 200 12.98 10.31 21.50
N ALA A 201 11.93 10.53 20.71
CA ALA A 201 10.55 10.34 21.13
C ALA A 201 10.24 8.90 21.58
N ALA A 202 10.76 7.91 20.86
CA ALA A 202 10.56 6.49 21.17
C ALA A 202 11.27 6.05 22.46
N HIS A 203 12.39 6.68 22.82
CA HIS A 203 13.13 6.40 24.06
C HIS A 203 12.54 7.14 25.27
N LEU A 204 12.14 8.41 25.12
CA LEU A 204 11.56 9.19 26.21
C LEU A 204 10.23 8.63 26.70
N GLU A 205 9.38 8.14 25.79
CA GLU A 205 8.12 7.50 26.15
C GLU A 205 7.90 6.23 25.30
N PRO A 206 8.43 5.07 25.76
CA PRO A 206 8.32 3.81 25.06
C PRO A 206 6.86 3.41 24.80
N HIS A 207 6.43 3.57 23.56
CA HIS A 207 5.08 3.22 23.11
C HIS A 207 5.14 2.46 21.80
N ALA A 208 4.36 1.39 21.68
CA ALA A 208 4.42 0.48 20.52
C ALA A 208 4.25 1.20 19.18
N GLN A 209 3.39 2.23 19.11
CA GLN A 209 3.20 3.02 17.88
C GLN A 209 4.46 3.84 17.52
N ARG A 210 5.14 4.46 18.48
CA ARG A 210 6.35 5.25 18.20
C ARG A 210 7.48 4.37 17.68
N TRP A 211 7.66 3.20 18.29
CA TRP A 211 8.60 2.18 17.79
C TRP A 211 8.23 1.66 16.40
N THR A 212 6.94 1.49 16.10
CA THR A 212 6.45 1.11 14.77
C THR A 212 6.73 2.19 13.72
N ASP A 213 6.55 3.46 14.07
CA ASP A 213 6.80 4.60 13.19
C ASP A 213 8.31 4.81 12.96
N LEU A 214 9.13 4.66 14.01
CA LEU A 214 10.59 4.66 13.91
C LEU A 214 11.10 3.50 13.03
N ALA A 215 10.58 2.28 13.23
CA ALA A 215 10.90 1.15 12.38
C ALA A 215 10.53 1.41 10.91
N ALA A 216 9.36 2.03 10.68
CA ALA A 216 8.91 2.39 9.35
C ALA A 216 9.78 3.46 8.68
N ALA A 217 10.45 4.33 9.45
CA ALA A 217 11.44 5.30 8.98
C ALA A 217 12.75 4.60 8.59
N TYR A 218 13.30 3.73 9.45
CA TYR A 218 14.53 2.98 9.16
C TYR A 218 14.48 2.16 7.86
N ARG A 219 13.33 1.59 7.51
CA ARG A 219 13.18 0.77 6.29
C ARG A 219 13.00 1.55 5.00
N LYS A 220 12.94 2.89 5.05
CA LYS A 220 12.71 3.70 3.85
C LYS A 220 13.91 3.59 2.92
N PRO A 221 13.74 3.61 1.59
CA PRO A 221 14.83 3.30 0.67
C PRO A 221 16.08 4.16 0.82
N HIS A 222 15.96 5.43 1.20
CA HIS A 222 17.09 6.34 1.44
C HIS A 222 17.79 6.15 2.81
N VAL A 223 17.18 5.40 3.74
CA VAL A 223 17.80 5.01 5.02
C VAL A 223 18.32 3.57 4.95
N ALA A 224 17.46 2.65 4.49
CA ALA A 224 17.74 1.23 4.26
C ALA A 224 18.42 0.48 5.44
N ASP A 225 18.20 0.93 6.68
CA ASP A 225 18.74 0.31 7.89
C ASP A 225 17.77 -0.79 8.38
N LEU A 226 17.87 -1.95 7.70
CA LEU A 226 16.94 -3.06 7.91
C LEU A 226 17.05 -3.68 9.31
N ASP A 227 18.27 -3.72 9.87
CA ASP A 227 18.51 -4.29 11.20
C ASP A 227 17.88 -3.43 12.29
N ARG A 228 18.12 -2.11 12.28
CA ARG A 228 17.46 -1.21 13.25
C ARG A 228 15.95 -1.16 13.04
N SER A 229 15.47 -1.31 11.81
CA SER A 229 14.04 -1.44 11.54
C SER A 229 13.46 -2.69 12.21
N LEU A 230 14.13 -3.85 12.05
CA LEU A 230 13.73 -5.11 12.67
C LEU A 230 13.72 -5.00 14.20
N GLU A 231 14.78 -4.47 14.81
CA GLU A 231 14.87 -4.25 16.25
C GLU A 231 13.76 -3.33 16.79
N ALA A 232 13.47 -2.25 16.07
CA ALA A 232 12.41 -1.32 16.46
C ALA A 232 11.02 -1.98 16.37
N TYR A 233 10.74 -2.79 15.35
CA TYR A 233 9.50 -3.58 15.29
C TYR A 233 9.41 -4.63 16.41
N GLU A 234 10.54 -5.25 16.79
CA GLU A 234 10.60 -6.17 17.93
C GLU A 234 10.29 -5.47 19.25
N ARG A 235 10.86 -4.29 19.49
CA ARG A 235 10.53 -3.45 20.65
C ARG A 235 9.05 -3.07 20.67
N ALA A 236 8.48 -2.70 19.51
CA ALA A 236 7.05 -2.44 19.39
C ALA A 236 6.19 -3.67 19.75
N LEU A 237 6.60 -4.86 19.31
CA LEU A 237 5.91 -6.11 19.60
C LEU A 237 6.06 -6.52 21.07
N LEU A 238 7.21 -6.29 21.71
CA LEU A 238 7.40 -6.50 23.15
C LEU A 238 6.44 -5.65 23.98
N LEU A 239 6.31 -4.37 23.65
CA LEU A 239 5.38 -3.44 24.32
C LEU A 239 3.91 -3.80 24.08
N ARG A 240 3.58 -4.31 22.88
CA ARG A 240 2.22 -4.74 22.54
C ARG A 240 2.24 -6.07 21.77
N PRO A 241 2.32 -7.21 22.47
CA PRO A 241 2.45 -8.54 21.85
C PRO A 241 1.31 -8.93 20.90
N SER A 242 0.15 -8.30 21.01
CA SER A 242 -0.99 -8.56 20.13
C SER A 242 -1.05 -7.62 18.91
N SER A 243 -0.03 -6.79 18.65
CA SER A 243 -0.04 -5.77 17.58
C SER A 243 0.22 -6.39 16.20
N PRO A 244 -0.79 -6.48 15.31
CA PRO A 244 -0.60 -7.06 13.98
C PRO A 244 0.29 -6.20 13.09
N THR A 245 0.29 -4.88 13.29
CA THR A 245 1.12 -3.95 12.53
C THR A 245 2.60 -4.15 12.85
N ALA A 246 2.96 -4.19 14.14
CA ALA A 246 4.34 -4.43 14.56
C ALA A 246 4.84 -5.81 14.10
N PHE A 247 4.00 -6.84 14.26
CA PHE A 247 4.39 -8.19 13.85
C PHE A 247 4.57 -8.31 12.33
N ARG A 248 3.67 -7.75 11.50
CA ARG A 248 3.87 -7.74 10.04
C ARG A 248 5.13 -6.98 9.61
N GLY A 249 5.42 -5.85 10.26
CA GLY A 249 6.64 -5.09 10.03
C GLY A 249 7.89 -5.92 10.35
N LEU A 250 7.88 -6.59 11.50
CA LEU A 250 8.93 -7.51 11.94
C LEU A 250 9.15 -8.64 10.92
N LEU A 251 8.09 -9.30 10.45
CA LEU A 251 8.21 -10.37 9.46
C LEU A 251 8.83 -9.86 8.16
N LEU A 252 8.36 -8.74 7.65
CA LEU A 252 8.86 -8.15 6.41
C LEU A 252 10.33 -7.75 6.53
N MET A 253 10.73 -7.13 7.64
CA MET A 253 12.13 -6.73 7.85
C MET A 253 13.02 -7.92 8.10
N GLY A 254 12.60 -8.88 8.91
CA GLY A 254 13.37 -10.09 9.18
C GLY A 254 13.64 -10.93 7.96
N CYS A 255 12.67 -11.06 7.05
CA CYS A 255 12.88 -11.76 5.78
C CYS A 255 13.78 -10.98 4.80
N ARG A 256 13.96 -9.67 5.01
CA ARG A 256 14.84 -8.82 4.20
C ARG A 256 16.23 -8.61 4.81
N ALA A 257 16.39 -8.75 6.12
CA ALA A 257 17.63 -8.55 6.86
C ALA A 257 18.43 -9.86 6.93
N ASP A 258 18.86 -10.28 8.13
CA ASP A 258 19.64 -11.49 8.41
C ASP A 258 18.92 -12.82 8.13
N GLN A 259 17.59 -12.82 8.00
CA GLN A 259 16.77 -14.01 7.87
C GLN A 259 16.96 -15.01 9.03
N ASP A 260 17.13 -14.53 10.27
CA ASP A 260 17.11 -15.40 11.46
C ASP A 260 15.70 -15.99 11.67
N TRP A 261 15.43 -17.10 10.98
CA TRP A 261 14.15 -17.81 11.00
C TRP A 261 13.73 -18.22 12.41
N ALA A 262 14.69 -18.55 13.29
CA ALA A 262 14.42 -18.91 14.66
C ALA A 262 13.96 -17.69 15.48
N ARG A 263 14.58 -16.51 15.28
CA ARG A 263 14.14 -15.23 15.86
C ARG A 263 12.76 -14.83 15.38
N LEU A 264 12.47 -14.97 14.09
CA LEU A 264 11.13 -14.69 13.55
C LEU A 264 10.08 -15.62 14.16
N TRP A 265 10.40 -16.91 14.30
CA TRP A 265 9.50 -17.88 14.91
C TRP A 265 9.23 -17.62 16.39
N ARG A 266 10.26 -17.28 17.18
CA ARG A 266 10.09 -16.89 18.61
C ARG A 266 9.15 -15.69 18.75
N ASN A 267 9.26 -14.70 17.86
CA ASN A 267 8.35 -13.55 17.85
C ASN A 267 6.93 -13.93 17.42
N ALA A 268 6.77 -14.88 16.50
CA ALA A 268 5.48 -15.44 16.13
C ALA A 268 4.82 -16.15 17.33
N GLU A 269 5.57 -16.96 18.08
CA GLU A 269 5.09 -17.64 19.29
C GLU A 269 4.60 -16.62 20.32
N ARG A 270 5.35 -15.54 20.54
CA ARG A 270 4.95 -14.41 21.40
C ARG A 270 3.65 -13.78 20.92
N PHE A 271 3.52 -13.51 19.62
CA PHE A 271 2.31 -12.92 19.04
C PHE A 271 1.08 -13.82 19.23
N GLU A 272 1.19 -15.11 18.91
CA GLU A 272 0.07 -16.05 19.04
C GLU A 272 -0.29 -16.35 20.50
N ALA A 273 0.68 -16.34 21.41
CA ALA A 273 0.45 -16.50 22.84
C ALA A 273 -0.37 -15.35 23.45
N ALA A 274 -0.21 -14.13 22.93
CA ALA A 274 -0.91 -12.93 23.38
C ALA A 274 -2.35 -12.79 22.84
N ARG A 275 -2.73 -13.58 21.83
CA ARG A 275 -4.09 -13.56 21.28
C ARG A 275 -5.08 -14.26 22.22
N LYS A 276 -6.37 -13.91 22.08
CA LYS A 276 -7.48 -14.42 22.92
C LYS A 276 -7.47 -15.95 23.11
N ARG A 277 -8.01 -16.39 24.26
CA ARG A 277 -7.88 -17.75 24.82
C ARG A 277 -8.43 -18.91 23.97
N ARG A 278 -9.48 -18.72 23.15
CA ARG A 278 -10.11 -19.85 22.43
C ARG A 278 -9.11 -20.53 21.49
N GLY A 279 -8.91 -21.84 21.68
CA GLY A 279 -7.97 -22.64 20.89
C GLY A 279 -6.49 -22.34 21.15
N ARG A 280 -6.14 -21.65 22.26
CA ARG A 280 -4.74 -21.29 22.56
C ARG A 280 -3.84 -22.52 22.68
N THR A 281 -4.26 -23.55 23.41
CA THR A 281 -3.47 -24.78 23.61
C THR A 281 -3.16 -25.47 22.28
N ALA A 282 -4.19 -25.81 21.50
CA ALA A 282 -4.04 -26.42 20.17
C ALA A 282 -3.18 -25.57 19.22
N ARG A 283 -3.31 -24.25 19.30
CA ARG A 283 -2.49 -23.32 18.52
C ARG A 283 -1.01 -23.37 18.93
N LEU A 284 -0.71 -23.32 20.23
CA LEU A 284 0.67 -23.36 20.72
C LEU A 284 1.31 -24.74 20.50
N GLU A 285 0.53 -25.81 20.59
CA GLU A 285 0.97 -27.15 20.22
C GLU A 285 1.32 -27.23 18.73
N LEU A 286 0.45 -26.71 17.85
CA LEU A 286 0.77 -26.60 16.43
C LEU A 286 2.04 -25.77 16.21
N MET A 287 2.23 -24.68 16.95
CA MET A 287 3.47 -23.90 16.82
C MET A 287 4.72 -24.69 17.25
N ALA A 288 4.65 -25.44 18.33
CA ALA A 288 5.75 -26.30 18.76
C ALA A 288 6.08 -27.35 17.68
N GLN A 289 5.06 -27.90 17.02
CA GLN A 289 5.24 -28.86 15.92
C GLN A 289 5.86 -28.23 14.66
N MET A 290 5.65 -26.93 14.40
CA MET A 290 6.25 -26.23 13.26
C MET A 290 7.68 -25.75 13.54
N ARG A 291 8.09 -25.63 14.80
CA ARG A 291 9.39 -25.05 15.18
C ARG A 291 10.60 -25.63 14.41
N PRO A 292 10.72 -26.95 14.15
CA PRO A 292 11.88 -27.50 13.44
C PRO A 292 12.14 -26.86 12.06
N MET A 293 11.10 -26.51 11.30
CA MET A 293 11.27 -25.90 9.96
C MET A 293 11.91 -24.50 10.01
N PHE A 294 11.95 -23.87 11.19
CA PHE A 294 12.54 -22.55 11.44
C PHE A 294 13.92 -22.62 12.12
N ALA A 295 14.47 -23.82 12.33
CA ALA A 295 15.83 -23.97 12.82
C ALA A 295 16.85 -23.43 11.80
N SER A 296 17.98 -22.93 12.28
CA SER A 296 19.13 -22.63 11.43
C SER A 296 19.57 -23.93 10.76
N GLY A 297 19.54 -23.98 9.43
CA GLY A 297 19.86 -25.18 8.66
C GLY A 297 18.79 -26.28 8.68
N ALA A 298 17.51 -25.95 8.91
CA ALA A 298 16.41 -26.93 8.87
C ALA A 298 16.49 -27.82 7.61
N ALA A 299 16.43 -29.13 7.81
CA ALA A 299 16.51 -30.09 6.71
C ALA A 299 15.21 -30.12 5.92
N GLU A 300 15.28 -30.60 4.68
CA GLU A 300 14.10 -30.82 3.84
C GLU A 300 13.05 -31.71 4.54
N ALA A 301 13.52 -32.76 5.23
CA ALA A 301 12.64 -33.65 6.00
C ALA A 301 11.88 -32.91 7.11
N ASP A 302 12.49 -31.92 7.77
CA ASP A 302 11.84 -31.13 8.82
C ASP A 302 10.71 -30.27 8.25
N ILE A 303 10.94 -29.67 7.08
CA ILE A 303 9.96 -28.84 6.37
C ILE A 303 8.77 -29.72 5.94
N SER A 304 9.05 -30.86 5.31
CA SER A 304 8.02 -31.81 4.86
C SER A 304 7.20 -32.37 6.03
N ALA A 305 7.85 -32.76 7.14
CA ALA A 305 7.16 -33.21 8.34
C ALA A 305 6.28 -32.13 8.97
N ALA A 306 6.75 -30.87 8.99
CA ALA A 306 5.97 -29.74 9.47
C ALA A 306 4.72 -29.50 8.60
N LEU A 307 4.84 -29.56 7.27
CA LEU A 307 3.71 -29.41 6.35
C LEU A 307 2.63 -30.48 6.56
N VAL A 308 3.01 -31.74 6.73
CA VAL A 308 2.06 -32.82 7.02
C VAL A 308 1.30 -32.54 8.31
N ARG A 309 2.00 -32.16 9.38
CA ARG A 309 1.39 -31.82 10.67
C ARG A 309 0.47 -30.60 10.56
N PHE A 310 0.87 -29.59 9.79
CA PHE A 310 0.04 -28.40 9.54
C PHE A 310 -1.25 -28.75 8.82
N ASN A 311 -1.20 -29.62 7.81
CA ASN A 311 -2.37 -30.07 7.06
C ASN A 311 -3.34 -30.85 7.97
N VAL A 312 -2.84 -31.79 8.76
CA VAL A 312 -3.63 -32.52 9.75
C VAL A 312 -4.29 -31.56 10.76
N ALA A 313 -3.54 -30.59 11.28
CA ALA A 313 -4.07 -29.60 12.21
C ALA A 313 -5.14 -28.71 11.56
N SER A 314 -4.95 -28.33 10.30
CA SER A 314 -5.91 -27.51 9.53
C SER A 314 -7.23 -28.24 9.31
N ILE A 315 -7.19 -29.55 9.00
CA ILE A 315 -8.37 -30.41 8.90
C ILE A 315 -9.12 -30.48 10.24
N LYS A 316 -8.40 -30.55 11.36
CA LYS A 316 -8.96 -30.48 12.72
C LYS A 316 -9.47 -29.07 13.11
N GLY A 317 -9.41 -28.10 12.19
CA GLY A 317 -9.85 -26.73 12.43
C GLY A 317 -8.90 -25.89 13.27
N HIS A 318 -7.69 -26.38 13.55
CA HIS A 318 -6.65 -25.60 14.23
C HIS A 318 -6.07 -24.57 13.25
N ARG A 319 -5.94 -23.32 13.68
CA ARG A 319 -5.55 -22.21 12.79
C ARG A 319 -4.57 -21.27 13.48
N LEU A 320 -3.52 -20.92 12.75
CA LEU A 320 -2.64 -19.79 13.08
C LEU A 320 -3.27 -18.48 12.60
N SER A 321 -2.78 -17.34 13.10
CA SER A 321 -3.16 -16.01 12.59
C SER A 321 -2.78 -15.84 11.11
N TRP A 322 -3.36 -14.83 10.45
CA TRP A 322 -2.93 -14.43 9.10
C TRP A 322 -1.43 -14.10 9.05
N PRO A 323 -0.89 -13.20 9.89
CA PRO A 323 0.56 -12.93 9.88
C PRO A 323 1.44 -14.16 10.09
N THR A 324 1.10 -15.06 11.02
CA THR A 324 1.90 -16.28 11.27
C THR A 324 1.82 -17.26 10.11
N THR A 325 0.63 -17.43 9.50
CA THR A 325 0.53 -18.22 8.26
C THR A 325 1.32 -17.57 7.12
N SER A 326 1.40 -16.23 7.04
CA SER A 326 2.27 -15.55 6.07
C SER A 326 3.75 -15.83 6.32
N LEU A 327 4.21 -15.90 7.57
CA LEU A 327 5.58 -16.35 7.90
C LEU A 327 5.84 -17.79 7.40
N LEU A 328 4.88 -18.71 7.54
CA LEU A 328 5.00 -20.06 6.97
C LEU A 328 5.17 -20.00 5.44
N ILE A 329 4.33 -19.21 4.75
CA ILE A 329 4.40 -19.03 3.30
C ILE A 329 5.77 -18.49 2.88
N TYR A 330 6.28 -17.46 3.55
CA TYR A 330 7.60 -16.91 3.27
C TYR A 330 8.68 -17.96 3.47
N ARG A 331 8.67 -18.67 4.60
CA ARG A 331 9.65 -19.72 4.88
C ARG A 331 9.66 -20.80 3.80
N LEU A 332 8.49 -21.19 3.29
CA LEU A 332 8.38 -22.15 2.20
C LEU A 332 8.94 -21.61 0.88
N HIS A 333 8.63 -20.36 0.51
CA HIS A 333 9.18 -19.75 -0.71
C HIS A 333 10.72 -19.65 -0.64
N PHE A 334 11.28 -19.21 0.50
CA PHE A 334 12.73 -19.19 0.73
C PHE A 334 13.36 -20.58 0.78
N ALA A 335 12.59 -21.63 1.06
CA ALA A 335 13.03 -23.01 0.98
C ALA A 335 12.77 -23.65 -0.40
N GLN A 336 12.43 -22.85 -1.42
CA GLN A 336 12.04 -23.31 -2.75
C GLN A 336 10.94 -24.39 -2.69
N ARG A 337 9.87 -24.11 -1.94
CA ARG A 337 8.64 -24.91 -1.87
C ARG A 337 7.45 -24.09 -2.34
N MET A 338 7.54 -23.61 -3.57
CA MET A 338 6.58 -22.66 -4.16
C MET A 338 5.19 -23.28 -4.18
N THR A 339 5.08 -24.55 -4.59
CA THR A 339 3.80 -25.28 -4.63
C THR A 339 3.06 -25.23 -3.30
N HIS A 340 3.75 -25.54 -2.19
CA HIS A 340 3.16 -25.52 -0.86
C HIS A 340 2.88 -24.11 -0.35
N GLY A 341 3.76 -23.15 -0.64
CA GLY A 341 3.58 -21.75 -0.26
C GLY A 341 2.34 -21.13 -0.90
N PHE A 342 2.14 -21.33 -2.20
CA PHE A 342 0.95 -20.86 -2.92
C PHE A 342 -0.32 -21.61 -2.51
N ALA A 343 -0.25 -22.92 -2.24
CA ALA A 343 -1.40 -23.66 -1.70
C ALA A 343 -1.87 -23.10 -0.34
N LEU A 344 -0.94 -22.76 0.56
CA LEU A 344 -1.27 -22.09 1.82
C LEU A 344 -1.88 -20.70 1.58
N ARG A 345 -1.43 -19.97 0.56
CA ARG A 345 -1.99 -18.67 0.19
C ARG A 345 -3.42 -18.80 -0.34
N ARG A 346 -3.73 -19.80 -1.17
CA ARG A 346 -5.11 -20.13 -1.59
C ARG A 346 -5.99 -20.44 -0.37
N SER A 347 -5.48 -21.20 0.60
CA SER A 347 -6.19 -21.43 1.87
C SER A 347 -6.44 -20.14 2.67
N GLN A 348 -5.51 -19.17 2.67
CA GLN A 348 -5.74 -17.87 3.28
C GLN A 348 -6.84 -17.06 2.57
N ALA A 349 -6.93 -17.15 1.23
CA ALA A 349 -7.99 -16.50 0.45
C ALA A 349 -9.36 -17.10 0.80
N GLU A 350 -9.47 -18.43 0.84
CA GLU A 350 -10.69 -19.12 1.26
C GLU A 350 -11.14 -18.72 2.67
N ARG A 351 -10.18 -18.68 3.60
CA ARG A 351 -10.45 -18.21 4.98
C ARG A 351 -10.90 -16.75 5.01
N THR A 352 -10.42 -15.93 4.08
CA THR A 352 -10.81 -14.51 3.97
C THR A 352 -12.25 -14.38 3.49
N ILE A 353 -12.67 -15.15 2.49
CA ILE A 353 -14.07 -15.24 2.05
C ILE A 353 -14.96 -15.73 3.20
N ALA A 354 -14.59 -16.83 3.85
CA ALA A 354 -15.37 -17.39 4.96
C ALA A 354 -15.50 -16.41 6.15
N TRP A 355 -14.47 -15.59 6.41
CA TRP A 355 -14.48 -14.61 7.50
C TRP A 355 -15.30 -13.36 7.18
N LEU A 356 -15.17 -12.82 5.95
CA LEU A 356 -15.89 -11.62 5.52
C LEU A 356 -17.35 -11.92 5.17
N GLY A 357 -17.65 -13.13 4.68
CA GLY A 357 -18.93 -13.46 4.05
C GLY A 357 -19.15 -12.66 2.77
N THR A 358 -20.40 -12.56 2.32
CA THR A 358 -20.78 -11.85 1.09
C THR A 358 -21.16 -10.38 1.31
N SER A 359 -21.44 -9.99 2.55
CA SER A 359 -21.89 -8.63 2.91
C SER A 359 -20.72 -7.74 3.30
N SER A 360 -20.53 -6.64 2.56
CA SER A 360 -19.50 -5.62 2.87
C SER A 360 -20.00 -4.50 3.79
N ALA A 361 -21.28 -4.49 4.18
CA ALA A 361 -21.93 -3.40 4.92
C ALA A 361 -21.62 -2.00 4.33
N GLY A 362 -21.71 -1.89 3.01
CA GLY A 362 -21.43 -0.64 2.29
C GLY A 362 -19.99 -0.14 2.34
N HIS A 363 -19.00 -0.93 2.80
CA HIS A 363 -17.62 -0.47 2.92
C HIS A 363 -16.73 -0.95 1.75
N SER A 364 -16.33 -0.03 0.86
CA SER A 364 -15.49 -0.33 -0.32
C SER A 364 -14.20 -1.12 -0.01
N ARG A 365 -13.45 -0.80 1.06
CA ARG A 365 -12.25 -1.58 1.43
C ARG A 365 -12.53 -3.02 1.89
N HIS A 366 -13.70 -3.29 2.47
CA HIS A 366 -14.08 -4.68 2.77
C HIS A 366 -14.43 -5.43 1.48
N ARG A 367 -15.14 -4.75 0.57
CA ARG A 367 -15.44 -5.28 -0.76
C ARG A 367 -14.16 -5.59 -1.52
N GLN A 368 -13.16 -4.71 -1.53
CA GLN A 368 -11.85 -4.94 -2.15
C GLN A 368 -11.20 -6.23 -1.67
N LYS A 369 -11.13 -6.46 -0.36
CA LYS A 369 -10.50 -7.68 0.19
C LYS A 369 -11.23 -8.96 -0.19
N LEU A 370 -12.56 -8.90 -0.24
CA LEU A 370 -13.39 -10.02 -0.65
C LEU A 370 -13.19 -10.32 -2.15
N LEU A 371 -13.24 -9.27 -2.99
CA LEU A 371 -13.02 -9.39 -4.43
C LEU A 371 -11.60 -9.90 -4.73
N ALA A 372 -10.57 -9.37 -4.07
CA ALA A 372 -9.20 -9.85 -4.24
C ALA A 372 -9.06 -11.34 -3.89
N ALA A 373 -9.73 -11.82 -2.83
CA ALA A 373 -9.73 -13.24 -2.50
C ALA A 373 -10.48 -14.09 -3.53
N LEU A 374 -11.63 -13.63 -4.04
CA LEU A 374 -12.39 -14.33 -5.09
C LEU A 374 -11.62 -14.39 -6.41
N VAL A 375 -11.02 -13.28 -6.82
CA VAL A 375 -10.16 -13.18 -8.01
C VAL A 375 -8.95 -14.11 -7.88
N TYR A 376 -8.31 -14.13 -6.70
CA TYR A 376 -7.18 -15.03 -6.45
C TYR A 376 -7.55 -16.52 -6.54
N LEU A 377 -8.79 -16.87 -6.19
CA LEU A 377 -9.35 -18.22 -6.28
C LEU A 377 -10.06 -18.49 -7.62
N GLU A 378 -9.95 -17.57 -8.58
CA GLU A 378 -10.52 -17.70 -9.93
C GLU A 378 -12.06 -17.80 -9.94
N ARG A 379 -12.70 -17.33 -8.86
CA ARG A 379 -14.17 -17.25 -8.71
C ARG A 379 -14.70 -15.97 -9.35
N TYR A 380 -14.32 -15.73 -10.60
CA TYR A 380 -14.53 -14.45 -11.29
C TYR A 380 -16.00 -14.06 -11.45
N ARG A 381 -16.86 -15.04 -11.75
CA ARG A 381 -18.31 -14.82 -11.87
C ARG A 381 -18.92 -14.32 -10.57
N GLU A 382 -18.53 -14.91 -9.44
CA GLU A 382 -18.97 -14.46 -8.11
C GLU A 382 -18.42 -13.07 -7.79
N ALA A 383 -17.15 -12.81 -8.12
CA ALA A 383 -16.57 -11.47 -7.95
C ALA A 383 -17.35 -10.42 -8.73
N GLN A 384 -17.70 -10.71 -9.99
CA GLN A 384 -18.48 -9.80 -10.85
C GLN A 384 -19.87 -9.54 -10.26
N GLN A 385 -20.61 -10.59 -9.90
CA GLN A 385 -21.95 -10.45 -9.29
C GLN A 385 -21.97 -9.59 -8.01
N LEU A 386 -20.83 -9.49 -7.31
CA LEU A 386 -20.70 -8.70 -6.08
C LEU A 386 -20.33 -7.22 -6.32
N ILE A 387 -19.95 -6.83 -7.54
CA ILE A 387 -19.45 -5.49 -7.84
C ILE A 387 -20.11 -4.83 -9.07
N ASP A 388 -20.65 -5.62 -9.98
CA ASP A 388 -21.32 -5.17 -11.20
C ASP A 388 -22.65 -5.93 -11.40
N PRO A 389 -23.82 -5.25 -11.30
CA PRO A 389 -23.99 -3.80 -11.16
C PRO A 389 -23.49 -3.26 -9.82
N MET A 390 -23.26 -1.94 -9.77
CA MET A 390 -22.73 -1.25 -8.59
C MET A 390 -23.53 -1.61 -7.32
N PRO A 391 -22.88 -2.15 -6.26
CA PRO A 391 -23.58 -2.89 -5.21
C PRO A 391 -24.35 -2.01 -4.22
N TRP A 392 -24.07 -0.71 -4.17
CA TRP A 392 -24.82 0.30 -3.42
C TRP A 392 -24.54 1.69 -3.98
N GLU A 393 -25.39 2.66 -3.66
CA GLU A 393 -25.15 4.05 -4.01
C GLU A 393 -24.04 4.65 -3.11
N PRO A 394 -22.88 5.07 -3.67
CA PRO A 394 -21.75 5.56 -2.88
C PRO A 394 -22.06 6.87 -2.16
N GLY A 395 -21.57 7.02 -0.93
CA GLY A 395 -21.77 8.26 -0.16
C GLY A 395 -20.83 9.40 -0.56
N SER A 396 -19.88 9.16 -1.47
CA SER A 396 -18.91 10.15 -1.93
C SER A 396 -18.31 9.79 -3.29
N THR A 397 -17.78 10.79 -4.00
CA THR A 397 -17.10 10.60 -5.30
C THR A 397 -15.91 9.63 -5.22
N PRO A 398 -14.98 9.73 -4.24
CA PRO A 398 -13.90 8.75 -4.09
C PRO A 398 -14.40 7.32 -3.91
N GLU A 399 -15.49 7.12 -3.16
CA GLU A 399 -16.05 5.79 -3.00
C GLU A 399 -16.62 5.24 -4.31
N ARG A 400 -17.31 6.09 -5.10
CA ARG A 400 -17.79 5.73 -6.43
C ARG A 400 -16.64 5.32 -7.35
N HIS A 401 -15.54 6.08 -7.36
CA HIS A 401 -14.35 5.73 -8.13
C HIS A 401 -13.78 4.38 -7.72
N ARG A 402 -13.64 4.10 -6.41
CA ARG A 402 -13.17 2.80 -5.93
C ARG A 402 -14.06 1.65 -6.40
N LEU A 403 -15.38 1.79 -6.33
CA LEU A 403 -16.30 0.72 -6.76
C LEU A 403 -16.22 0.49 -8.28
N LYS A 404 -16.25 1.56 -9.09
CA LYS A 404 -16.12 1.46 -10.55
C LYS A 404 -14.78 0.86 -10.96
N LYS A 405 -13.69 1.26 -10.32
CA LYS A 405 -12.36 0.72 -10.56
C LYS A 405 -12.27 -0.77 -10.22
N MET A 406 -12.82 -1.19 -9.08
CA MET A 406 -12.86 -2.61 -8.74
C MET A 406 -13.71 -3.42 -9.72
N ALA A 407 -14.81 -2.87 -10.24
CA ALA A 407 -15.57 -3.52 -11.31
C ALA A 407 -14.69 -3.70 -12.56
N ALA A 408 -14.05 -2.63 -13.03
CA ALA A 408 -13.13 -2.68 -14.17
C ALA A 408 -12.01 -3.72 -14.00
N ASP A 409 -11.41 -3.81 -12.80
CA ASP A 409 -10.39 -4.83 -12.49
C ASP A 409 -10.94 -6.26 -12.56
N VAL A 410 -12.19 -6.50 -12.11
CA VAL A 410 -12.84 -7.81 -12.24
C VAL A 410 -13.11 -8.17 -13.70
N HIS A 411 -13.42 -7.20 -14.56
CA HIS A 411 -13.57 -7.44 -15.99
C HIS A 411 -12.22 -7.72 -16.66
N LEU A 412 -11.18 -6.96 -16.31
CA LEU A 412 -9.84 -7.13 -16.88
C LEU A 412 -9.27 -8.52 -16.62
N ILE A 413 -9.37 -9.04 -15.40
CA ILE A 413 -8.86 -10.38 -15.07
C ILE A 413 -9.63 -11.51 -15.78
N GLN A 414 -10.73 -11.19 -16.45
CA GLN A 414 -11.49 -12.10 -17.33
C GLN A 414 -11.21 -11.84 -18.83
N GLY A 415 -10.13 -11.12 -19.15
CA GLY A 415 -9.76 -10.77 -20.53
C GLY A 415 -10.60 -9.69 -21.19
N ARG A 416 -11.37 -8.89 -20.42
CA ARG A 416 -12.20 -7.80 -20.95
C ARG A 416 -11.62 -6.44 -20.60
N THR A 417 -10.94 -5.81 -21.55
CA THR A 417 -10.23 -4.53 -21.37
C THR A 417 -11.14 -3.30 -21.44
N GLY A 418 -12.26 -3.36 -22.18
CA GLY A 418 -13.17 -2.22 -22.40
C GLY A 418 -13.59 -1.48 -21.13
N PRO A 419 -14.09 -2.16 -20.07
CA PRO A 419 -14.47 -1.50 -18.82
C PRO A 419 -13.34 -0.74 -18.12
N LEU A 420 -12.07 -1.18 -18.27
CA LEU A 420 -10.91 -0.44 -17.78
C LEU A 420 -10.71 0.85 -18.58
N VAL A 421 -10.74 0.76 -19.91
CA VAL A 421 -10.61 1.90 -20.82
C VAL A 421 -11.69 2.95 -20.51
N ASP A 422 -12.96 2.54 -20.42
CA ASP A 422 -14.07 3.45 -20.14
C ASP A 422 -13.91 4.14 -18.78
N TYR A 423 -13.49 3.39 -17.76
CA TYR A 423 -13.18 3.96 -16.45
C TYR A 423 -12.02 4.96 -16.54
N ALA A 424 -10.92 4.61 -17.19
CA ALA A 424 -9.75 5.47 -17.32
C ALA A 424 -10.07 6.77 -18.06
N ARG A 425 -10.82 6.71 -19.17
CA ARG A 425 -11.30 7.87 -19.93
C ARG A 425 -12.17 8.78 -19.09
N SER A 426 -13.12 8.22 -18.33
CA SER A 426 -13.96 8.98 -17.41
C SER A 426 -13.14 9.64 -16.29
N ARG A 427 -12.10 8.97 -15.78
CA ARG A 427 -11.20 9.54 -14.76
C ARG A 427 -10.30 10.64 -15.33
N ALA A 428 -9.83 10.52 -16.56
CA ALA A 428 -9.04 11.55 -17.23
C ALA A 428 -9.83 12.86 -17.39
N GLN A 429 -11.14 12.75 -17.66
CA GLN A 429 -12.05 13.91 -17.72
C GLN A 429 -12.27 14.56 -16.35
N ASP A 430 -12.44 13.77 -15.28
CA ASP A 430 -12.69 14.30 -13.93
C ASP A 430 -11.43 14.90 -13.28
N LEU A 431 -10.26 14.32 -13.55
CA LEU A 431 -8.98 14.79 -13.01
C LEU A 431 -7.93 14.77 -14.13
N PRO A 432 -7.80 15.82 -14.95
CA PRO A 432 -6.71 15.90 -15.92
C PRO A 432 -5.35 15.88 -15.24
N LEU A 433 -4.40 15.09 -15.75
CA LEU A 433 -3.04 15.00 -15.20
C LEU A 433 -1.98 15.41 -16.23
N PRO A 434 -0.90 16.10 -15.81
CA PRO A 434 0.16 16.48 -16.74
C PRO A 434 0.79 15.27 -17.45
N GLY A 435 1.02 15.42 -18.75
CA GLY A 435 1.62 14.40 -19.61
C GLY A 435 0.66 13.31 -20.10
N GLU A 436 -0.59 13.24 -19.63
CA GLU A 436 -1.53 12.19 -20.09
C GLU A 436 -1.89 12.31 -21.57
N ASP A 437 -2.16 13.52 -22.08
CA ASP A 437 -2.48 13.71 -23.50
C ASP A 437 -1.32 13.29 -24.40
N LYS A 438 -0.08 13.64 -24.02
CA LYS A 438 1.12 13.22 -24.74
C LYS A 438 1.27 11.70 -24.70
N PHE A 439 1.11 11.07 -23.54
CA PHE A 439 1.16 9.61 -23.42
C PHE A 439 0.07 8.92 -24.26
N GLY A 440 -1.15 9.45 -24.26
CA GLY A 440 -2.24 8.95 -25.10
C GLY A 440 -1.90 9.00 -26.59
N ARG A 441 -1.27 10.07 -27.08
CA ARG A 441 -0.78 10.14 -28.47
C ARG A 441 0.31 9.13 -28.79
N LEU A 442 1.14 8.78 -27.81
CA LEU A 442 2.19 7.76 -27.98
C LEU A 442 1.62 6.34 -27.99
N ILE A 443 0.54 6.06 -27.27
CA ILE A 443 0.05 4.68 -27.10
C ILE A 443 -1.16 4.35 -27.98
N ALA A 444 -2.11 5.28 -28.14
CA ALA A 444 -3.39 4.97 -28.77
C ALA A 444 -3.25 4.50 -30.21
N GLY A 445 -3.76 3.28 -30.49
CA GLY A 445 -3.68 2.64 -31.79
C GLY A 445 -2.26 2.28 -32.25
N LYS A 446 -1.27 2.30 -31.36
CA LYS A 446 0.13 1.95 -31.67
C LYS A 446 0.46 0.50 -31.29
N ARG A 447 1.43 -0.08 -31.99
CA ARG A 447 2.11 -1.31 -31.58
C ARG A 447 3.18 -0.92 -30.55
N VAL A 448 3.03 -1.41 -29.32
CA VAL A 448 3.90 -1.05 -28.19
C VAL A 448 4.76 -2.25 -27.77
N ALA A 449 6.08 -2.14 -27.85
CA ALA A 449 6.99 -3.13 -27.28
C ALA A 449 7.25 -2.82 -25.80
N VAL A 450 7.03 -3.79 -24.92
CA VAL A 450 7.43 -3.74 -23.51
C VAL A 450 8.57 -4.72 -23.30
N VAL A 451 9.76 -4.18 -23.03
CA VAL A 451 11.00 -4.96 -22.90
C VAL A 451 11.40 -5.03 -21.44
N GLY A 452 11.41 -6.24 -20.88
CA GLY A 452 11.81 -6.47 -19.49
C GLY A 452 13.33 -6.55 -19.29
N PRO A 453 13.75 -6.63 -18.01
CA PRO A 453 15.16 -6.61 -17.65
C PRO A 453 15.78 -8.01 -17.59
N ALA A 454 15.06 -9.08 -17.93
CA ALA A 454 15.58 -10.44 -17.78
C ALA A 454 16.58 -10.77 -18.90
N ASP A 455 17.60 -11.56 -18.56
CA ASP A 455 18.48 -12.14 -19.55
C ASP A 455 17.92 -13.49 -20.00
N THR A 456 17.14 -13.47 -21.09
CA THR A 456 16.50 -14.66 -21.64
C THR A 456 17.35 -15.35 -22.71
N GLY A 457 18.49 -14.74 -23.12
CA GLY A 457 19.27 -15.17 -24.28
C GLY A 457 18.63 -14.88 -25.64
N ASP A 458 17.42 -14.32 -25.67
CA ASP A 458 16.73 -13.95 -26.90
C ASP A 458 17.49 -12.82 -27.65
N ARG A 459 17.58 -12.92 -28.98
CA ARG A 459 18.16 -11.90 -29.87
C ARG A 459 17.09 -11.27 -30.77
N LEU A 460 16.12 -10.64 -30.13
CA LEU A 460 14.92 -10.08 -30.79
C LEU A 460 15.00 -8.57 -31.02
N GLY A 461 16.19 -7.97 -30.94
CA GLY A 461 16.38 -6.53 -31.03
C GLY A 461 15.81 -5.87 -32.28
N ALA A 462 16.03 -6.47 -33.45
CA ALA A 462 15.46 -5.96 -34.71
C ALA A 462 13.93 -6.01 -34.72
N GLN A 463 13.33 -7.05 -34.11
CA GLN A 463 11.88 -7.15 -33.99
C GLN A 463 11.33 -6.14 -32.98
N ILE A 464 12.05 -5.89 -31.88
CA ILE A 464 11.69 -4.86 -30.89
C ILE A 464 11.67 -3.48 -31.55
N ASP A 465 12.68 -3.17 -32.36
CA ASP A 465 12.82 -1.87 -33.03
C ASP A 465 11.78 -1.61 -34.14
N ASP A 466 11.10 -2.66 -34.62
CA ASP A 466 9.97 -2.57 -35.58
C ASP A 466 8.67 -2.04 -34.96
N TYR A 467 8.55 -2.03 -33.63
CA TYR A 467 7.37 -1.48 -32.96
C TYR A 467 7.32 0.05 -33.04
N ASP A 468 6.12 0.63 -32.93
CA ASP A 468 5.94 2.09 -32.99
C ASP A 468 6.52 2.79 -31.76
N VAL A 469 6.40 2.16 -30.59
CA VAL A 469 6.84 2.68 -29.29
C VAL A 469 7.48 1.59 -28.46
N ILE A 470 8.63 1.89 -27.86
CA ILE A 470 9.36 0.95 -27.01
C ILE A 470 9.42 1.45 -25.56
N ILE A 471 8.93 0.64 -24.64
CA ILE A 471 8.84 0.90 -23.20
C ILE A 471 9.81 0.00 -22.44
N ARG A 472 10.60 0.59 -21.54
CA ARG A 472 11.49 -0.12 -20.61
C ARG A 472 11.28 0.30 -19.15
N PRO A 473 11.55 -0.58 -18.17
CA PRO A 473 11.53 -0.24 -16.74
C PRO A 473 12.80 0.49 -16.26
N ARG A 474 13.73 0.82 -17.16
CA ARG A 474 14.92 1.62 -16.90
C ARG A 474 15.44 2.20 -18.21
N LEU A 475 15.96 3.43 -18.16
CA LEU A 475 16.64 4.07 -19.28
C LEU A 475 18.04 3.48 -19.45
N MET A 476 18.35 3.01 -20.65
CA MET A 476 19.70 2.65 -21.09
C MET A 476 20.22 3.78 -21.98
N THR A 477 21.33 4.41 -21.60
CA THR A 477 21.94 5.51 -22.36
C THR A 477 23.09 5.05 -23.25
N GLU A 478 23.65 3.89 -22.95
CA GLU A 478 24.70 3.24 -23.72
C GLU A 478 24.19 1.86 -24.10
N ILE A 479 24.20 1.56 -25.40
CA ILE A 479 23.73 0.29 -25.96
C ILE A 479 24.87 -0.22 -26.83
N SER A 480 25.47 -1.35 -26.42
CA SER A 480 26.45 -2.06 -27.25
C SER A 480 25.77 -2.77 -28.42
N ASP A 481 26.54 -3.26 -29.40
CA ASP A 481 25.98 -4.04 -30.51
C ASP A 481 25.28 -5.33 -30.03
N ASP A 482 25.78 -5.94 -28.95
CA ASP A 482 25.13 -7.12 -28.36
C ASP A 482 23.84 -6.74 -27.63
N ASP A 483 23.83 -5.62 -26.90
CA ASP A 483 22.61 -5.08 -26.30
C ASP A 483 21.58 -4.74 -27.37
N ALA A 484 21.98 -4.08 -28.46
CA ALA A 484 21.10 -3.74 -29.57
C ALA A 484 20.47 -4.99 -30.18
N ALA A 485 21.26 -6.06 -30.37
CA ALA A 485 20.75 -7.33 -30.90
C ALA A 485 19.77 -8.04 -29.96
N ARG A 486 19.90 -7.86 -28.64
CA ARG A 486 19.08 -8.53 -27.62
C ARG A 486 17.86 -7.73 -27.20
N LEU A 487 18.04 -6.44 -27.00
CA LEU A 487 17.10 -5.53 -26.33
C LEU A 487 16.53 -4.47 -27.27
N GLY A 488 17.05 -4.34 -28.49
CA GLY A 488 16.74 -3.24 -29.40
C GLY A 488 17.60 -2.01 -29.13
N SER A 489 17.66 -1.09 -30.10
CA SER A 489 18.54 0.09 -30.09
C SER A 489 17.86 1.38 -29.62
N ARG A 490 16.53 1.40 -29.49
CA ARG A 490 15.76 2.61 -29.14
C ARG A 490 14.96 2.43 -27.85
N THR A 491 14.84 3.48 -27.02
CA THR A 491 13.87 3.59 -25.91
C THR A 491 13.02 4.85 -26.07
N ASP A 492 11.69 4.71 -26.14
CA ASP A 492 10.80 5.86 -26.26
C ASP A 492 10.23 6.29 -24.90
N ILE A 493 9.92 5.32 -24.03
CA ILE A 493 9.34 5.57 -22.71
C ILE A 493 10.08 4.76 -21.65
N SER A 494 10.44 5.39 -20.54
CA SER A 494 11.03 4.71 -19.39
C SER A 494 10.15 4.83 -18.15
N TYR A 495 9.83 3.70 -17.53
CA TYR A 495 9.13 3.63 -16.25
C TYR A 495 10.13 3.58 -15.11
N PHE A 496 9.90 4.35 -14.04
CA PHE A 496 10.74 4.31 -12.86
C PHE A 496 9.95 3.94 -11.61
N SER A 497 10.62 3.18 -10.76
CA SER A 497 10.16 3.03 -9.38
C SER A 497 10.30 4.38 -8.66
N GLY A 498 9.51 4.58 -7.62
CA GLY A 498 9.48 5.85 -6.90
C GLY A 498 10.79 6.24 -6.22
N ARG A 499 11.67 5.27 -5.94
CA ARG A 499 13.00 5.51 -5.37
C ARG A 499 13.94 6.05 -6.46
N ASP A 500 13.92 5.39 -7.61
CA ASP A 500 14.91 5.63 -8.66
C ASP A 500 14.58 6.93 -9.41
N LEU A 501 13.31 7.31 -9.48
CA LEU A 501 12.90 8.46 -10.28
C LEU A 501 13.69 9.75 -9.97
N THR A 502 13.91 10.09 -8.69
CA THR A 502 14.64 11.31 -8.31
C THR A 502 16.10 11.28 -8.77
N ASP A 503 16.78 10.15 -8.56
CA ASP A 503 18.20 9.99 -8.91
C ASP A 503 18.42 9.99 -10.43
N PHE A 504 17.44 9.49 -11.19
CA PHE A 504 17.50 9.40 -12.64
C PHE A 504 17.01 10.66 -13.37
N MET A 505 16.47 11.65 -12.66
CA MET A 505 15.90 12.85 -13.29
C MET A 505 16.89 13.62 -14.19
N PRO A 506 18.15 13.86 -13.80
CA PRO A 506 19.11 14.57 -14.65
C PRO A 506 19.34 13.82 -15.96
N LEU A 507 19.60 12.51 -15.88
CA LEU A 507 19.83 11.64 -17.04
C LEU A 507 18.63 11.63 -17.99
N ALA A 508 17.42 11.51 -17.44
CA ALA A 508 16.21 11.49 -18.24
C ALA A 508 15.94 12.83 -18.94
N ARG A 509 16.26 13.97 -18.29
CA ARG A 509 16.15 15.29 -18.91
C ARG A 509 17.07 15.41 -20.12
N ASP A 510 18.32 14.97 -20.00
CA ASP A 510 19.30 15.03 -21.08
C ASP A 510 18.89 14.12 -22.25
N ALA A 511 18.39 12.91 -21.95
CA ALA A 511 17.87 11.99 -22.97
C ALA A 511 16.65 12.58 -23.71
N VAL A 512 15.75 13.28 -23.01
CA VAL A 512 14.63 13.98 -23.66
C VAL A 512 15.11 15.14 -24.51
N ALA A 513 16.05 15.95 -24.01
CA ALA A 513 16.58 17.10 -24.73
C ALA A 513 17.29 16.72 -26.04
N THR A 514 17.92 15.55 -26.08
CA THR A 514 18.61 14.99 -27.25
C THR A 514 17.70 14.17 -28.17
N GLY A 515 16.42 13.97 -27.81
CA GLY A 515 15.47 13.16 -28.58
C GLY A 515 15.63 11.64 -28.38
N GLY A 516 16.53 11.20 -27.51
CA GLY A 516 16.74 9.79 -27.15
C GLY A 516 15.68 9.22 -26.21
N LEU A 517 14.77 10.05 -25.68
CA LEU A 517 13.63 9.63 -24.87
C LEU A 517 12.44 10.56 -25.10
N GLN A 518 11.22 10.01 -25.19
CA GLN A 518 10.02 10.82 -25.38
C GLN A 518 9.28 11.11 -24.07
N MET A 519 9.29 10.15 -23.14
CA MET A 519 8.60 10.28 -21.86
C MET A 519 9.21 9.45 -20.73
N VAL A 520 9.08 9.97 -19.51
CA VAL A 520 9.33 9.29 -18.24
C VAL A 520 7.99 9.05 -17.54
N VAL A 521 7.77 7.83 -17.04
CA VAL A 521 6.58 7.49 -16.26
C VAL A 521 6.97 7.10 -14.83
N GLY A 522 6.53 7.91 -13.87
CA GLY A 522 6.69 7.67 -12.44
C GLY A 522 5.48 6.98 -11.81
N ARG A 523 5.69 6.37 -10.64
CA ARG A 523 4.59 5.81 -9.83
C ARG A 523 3.70 6.91 -9.26
N GLY A 524 2.37 6.73 -9.32
CA GLY A 524 1.42 7.67 -8.73
C GLY A 524 1.74 8.04 -7.26
N LEU A 525 2.19 7.08 -6.46
CA LEU A 525 2.59 7.34 -5.06
C LEU A 525 3.77 8.30 -4.89
N SER A 526 4.59 8.49 -5.93
CA SER A 526 5.73 9.40 -5.92
C SER A 526 5.37 10.82 -6.30
N ARG A 527 4.16 11.06 -6.83
CA ARG A 527 3.71 12.40 -7.27
C ARG A 527 3.86 13.45 -6.16
N ALA A 528 3.61 13.07 -4.91
CA ALA A 528 3.70 13.97 -3.76
C ALA A 528 5.13 14.52 -3.51
N SER A 529 6.16 13.93 -4.12
CA SER A 529 7.55 14.41 -4.05
C SER A 529 7.90 15.41 -5.15
N PHE A 530 6.98 15.71 -6.08
CA PHE A 530 7.19 16.61 -7.21
C PHE A 530 6.33 17.86 -7.06
N THR A 531 6.86 18.99 -7.52
CA THR A 531 6.20 20.30 -7.51
C THR A 531 5.14 20.40 -8.61
N ASP A 532 4.36 21.48 -8.59
CA ASP A 532 3.32 21.73 -9.61
C ASP A 532 3.89 22.00 -11.01
N ASP A 533 5.17 22.41 -11.12
CA ASP A 533 5.85 22.61 -12.40
C ASP A 533 6.40 21.29 -12.96
N GLN A 534 5.47 20.38 -13.29
CA GLN A 534 5.79 19.09 -13.88
C GLN A 534 5.98 19.22 -15.40
N PRO A 535 7.16 18.89 -15.96
CA PRO A 535 7.39 19.02 -17.40
C PRO A 535 6.53 18.02 -18.19
N GLU A 536 6.15 18.36 -19.43
CA GLU A 536 5.26 17.52 -20.27
C GLU A 536 5.82 16.12 -20.57
N TRP A 537 7.15 15.96 -20.52
CA TRP A 537 7.83 14.67 -20.71
C TRP A 537 7.88 13.81 -19.44
N LEU A 538 7.44 14.29 -18.29
CA LEU A 538 7.27 13.50 -17.07
C LEU A 538 5.77 13.27 -16.85
N ARG A 539 5.36 12.02 -16.63
CA ARG A 539 3.99 11.62 -16.28
C ARG A 539 4.01 10.76 -15.03
N PHE A 540 2.92 10.79 -14.25
CA PHE A 540 2.66 9.81 -13.20
C PHE A 540 1.44 8.98 -13.61
N TYR A 541 1.58 7.66 -13.66
CA TYR A 541 0.42 6.82 -14.01
C TYR A 541 -0.68 6.97 -12.95
N ARG A 542 -1.93 6.90 -13.41
CA ARG A 542 -3.11 7.23 -12.59
C ARG A 542 -3.40 6.17 -11.54
N HIS A 543 -3.50 4.91 -11.94
CA HIS A 543 -3.89 3.81 -11.04
C HIS A 543 -3.27 2.49 -11.45
N ASP A 544 -3.09 1.62 -10.45
CA ASP A 544 -2.65 0.23 -10.58
C ASP A 544 -3.85 -0.75 -10.47
N PHE A 545 -3.65 -2.02 -10.82
CA PHE A 545 -4.60 -3.08 -10.51
C PHE A 545 -4.80 -3.21 -8.99
N SER A 546 -6.05 -3.20 -8.51
CA SER A 546 -6.36 -3.04 -7.08
C SER A 546 -6.80 -4.33 -6.38
N LEU A 547 -6.98 -5.43 -7.12
CA LEU A 547 -7.52 -6.70 -6.60
C LEU A 547 -6.46 -7.78 -6.36
N GLY A 548 -5.19 -7.39 -6.18
CA GLY A 548 -4.14 -8.31 -5.75
C GLY A 548 -4.37 -8.79 -4.32
N PHE A 549 -4.47 -10.12 -4.12
CA PHE A 549 -4.68 -10.69 -2.78
C PHE A 549 -3.44 -10.56 -1.90
N HIS A 550 -2.26 -10.68 -2.50
CA HIS A 550 -0.97 -10.50 -1.84
C HIS A 550 -0.10 -9.51 -2.60
N GLY A 551 -0.24 -8.23 -2.23
CA GLY A 551 0.54 -7.16 -2.83
C GLY A 551 0.00 -6.68 -4.17
N PRO A 552 0.51 -5.54 -4.66
CA PRO A 552 0.20 -4.99 -5.98
C PRO A 552 0.99 -5.70 -7.09
N PRO A 553 0.60 -5.53 -8.38
CA PRO A 553 1.40 -5.97 -9.50
C PRO A 553 2.86 -5.51 -9.44
N MET A 554 3.76 -6.26 -10.07
CA MET A 554 5.17 -5.93 -10.27
C MET A 554 5.36 -4.90 -11.39
N GLY A 555 6.60 -4.48 -11.65
CA GLY A 555 6.92 -3.44 -12.64
C GLY A 555 6.27 -3.69 -14.00
N ILE A 556 6.45 -4.88 -14.58
CA ILE A 556 5.85 -5.25 -15.87
C ILE A 556 4.33 -5.23 -15.80
N GLY A 557 3.71 -5.90 -14.82
CA GLY A 557 2.25 -5.91 -14.67
C GLY A 557 1.64 -4.50 -14.54
N ARG A 558 2.35 -3.56 -13.89
CA ARG A 558 1.93 -2.15 -13.82
C ARG A 558 2.08 -1.41 -15.15
N ILE A 559 3.17 -1.64 -15.89
CA ILE A 559 3.36 -1.05 -17.22
C ILE A 559 2.22 -1.48 -18.14
N LEU A 560 1.94 -2.80 -18.20
CA LEU A 560 0.85 -3.35 -18.99
C LEU A 560 -0.49 -2.73 -18.59
N TYR A 561 -0.77 -2.70 -17.28
CA TYR A 561 -2.00 -2.11 -16.75
C TYR A 561 -2.16 -0.62 -17.10
N ASP A 562 -1.06 0.15 -17.13
CA ASP A 562 -1.07 1.57 -17.52
C ASP A 562 -1.27 1.77 -19.03
N VAL A 563 -0.53 1.03 -19.85
CA VAL A 563 -0.61 1.09 -21.32
C VAL A 563 -2.01 0.74 -21.83
N LEU A 564 -2.65 -0.29 -21.27
CA LEU A 564 -4.00 -0.73 -21.66
C LEU A 564 -5.07 0.36 -21.53
N GLN A 565 -4.87 1.35 -20.66
CA GLN A 565 -5.84 2.44 -20.46
C GLN A 565 -5.96 3.35 -21.68
N PHE A 566 -5.01 3.27 -22.62
CA PHE A 566 -4.90 4.13 -23.79
C PHE A 566 -5.11 3.36 -25.10
N GLU A 567 -5.70 2.15 -25.06
CA GLU A 567 -6.13 1.42 -26.25
C GLU A 567 -5.02 1.24 -27.31
N PRO A 568 -3.89 0.57 -26.98
CA PRO A 568 -2.89 0.22 -27.98
C PRO A 568 -3.49 -0.74 -29.02
N ALA A 569 -2.94 -0.74 -30.23
CA ALA A 569 -3.31 -1.73 -31.25
C ALA A 569 -2.78 -3.13 -30.90
N GLU A 570 -1.56 -3.18 -30.35
CA GLU A 570 -0.88 -4.41 -29.94
C GLU A 570 0.14 -4.08 -28.83
N ILE A 571 0.37 -5.01 -27.92
CA ILE A 571 1.47 -4.99 -26.96
C ILE A 571 2.34 -6.22 -27.19
N GLY A 572 3.59 -6.02 -27.61
CA GLY A 572 4.60 -7.08 -27.68
C GLY A 572 5.38 -7.16 -26.39
N LEU A 573 5.45 -8.34 -25.76
CA LEU A 573 6.18 -8.57 -24.52
C LEU A 573 7.49 -9.32 -24.79
N PHE A 574 8.62 -8.72 -24.41
CA PHE A 574 9.97 -9.22 -24.72
C PHE A 574 10.84 -9.30 -23.47
N ASN A 575 11.78 -10.26 -23.46
CA ASN A 575 12.85 -10.40 -22.46
C ASN A 575 12.32 -10.40 -21.01
N ILE A 576 11.27 -11.17 -20.79
CA ILE A 576 10.60 -11.37 -19.50
C ILE A 576 10.37 -12.87 -19.32
N ASP A 577 10.89 -13.43 -18.24
CA ASP A 577 10.75 -14.85 -17.90
C ASP A 577 9.88 -15.09 -16.65
N PHE A 578 9.34 -14.01 -16.07
CA PHE A 578 8.61 -14.03 -14.79
C PHE A 578 9.34 -14.79 -13.69
N PHE A 579 10.68 -14.67 -13.63
CA PHE A 579 11.54 -15.33 -12.65
C PHE A 579 11.57 -16.86 -12.76
N THR A 580 11.27 -17.42 -13.93
CA THR A 580 11.47 -18.85 -14.22
C THR A 580 12.89 -19.15 -14.74
N GLY A 581 13.65 -18.13 -15.18
CA GLY A 581 14.98 -18.29 -15.75
C GLY A 581 16.12 -18.41 -14.74
N GLN A 582 17.33 -18.13 -15.21
CA GLN A 582 18.59 -18.34 -14.45
C GLN A 582 18.88 -17.23 -13.44
N THR A 583 18.56 -15.99 -13.79
CA THR A 583 18.80 -14.82 -12.94
C THR A 583 17.54 -13.99 -12.83
N ALA A 584 17.38 -13.29 -11.70
CA ALA A 584 16.21 -12.41 -11.53
C ALA A 584 16.25 -11.19 -12.47
N PHE A 585 17.46 -10.79 -12.88
CA PHE A 585 17.73 -9.68 -13.77
C PHE A 585 18.94 -10.00 -14.65
N GLY A 586 19.03 -9.36 -15.82
CA GLY A 586 20.20 -9.44 -16.68
C GLY A 586 21.42 -8.68 -16.13
N PRO A 587 22.61 -8.96 -16.66
CA PRO A 587 23.86 -8.31 -16.26
C PRO A 587 23.76 -6.77 -16.27
N GLY A 588 24.35 -6.10 -15.28
CA GLY A 588 24.36 -4.63 -15.17
C GLY A 588 23.04 -3.98 -14.73
N TYR A 589 21.94 -4.74 -14.64
CA TYR A 589 20.66 -4.17 -14.19
C TYR A 589 20.66 -3.86 -12.68
N ARG A 590 21.25 -4.73 -11.85
CA ARG A 590 21.37 -4.61 -10.38
C ARG A 590 22.75 -5.12 -9.93
N GLU A 591 23.10 -4.85 -8.67
CA GLU A 591 24.34 -5.37 -8.06
C GLU A 591 24.31 -6.89 -7.87
N ASP A 592 25.47 -7.56 -7.88
CA ASP A 592 25.56 -9.03 -7.78
C ASP A 592 24.96 -9.64 -6.52
N LYS A 593 24.88 -8.86 -5.42
CA LYS A 593 24.20 -9.29 -4.19
C LYS A 593 22.70 -9.53 -4.40
N ASP A 594 22.13 -8.94 -5.45
CA ASP A 594 20.72 -9.02 -5.85
C ASP A 594 20.46 -10.06 -6.96
N SER A 595 21.31 -11.08 -7.08
CA SER A 595 21.15 -12.16 -8.08
C SER A 595 20.20 -13.29 -7.66
N GLY A 596 19.84 -13.38 -6.37
CA GLY A 596 18.94 -14.42 -5.85
C GLY A 596 18.40 -14.10 -4.45
N LEU A 597 17.63 -15.04 -3.88
CA LEU A 597 17.09 -14.89 -2.53
C LEU A 597 18.19 -15.03 -1.47
N GLY A 598 18.10 -14.25 -0.40
CA GLY A 598 19.04 -14.35 0.72
C GLY A 598 19.15 -13.07 1.54
N PRO A 599 19.97 -13.06 2.60
CA PRO A 599 20.06 -11.91 3.50
C PRO A 599 20.38 -10.61 2.76
N TYR A 600 19.66 -9.54 3.09
CA TYR A 600 19.81 -8.18 2.52
C TYR A 600 19.59 -8.05 1.00
N SER A 601 19.22 -9.12 0.29
CA SER A 601 18.91 -9.09 -1.14
C SER A 601 17.60 -8.36 -1.42
N ILE A 602 17.57 -7.51 -2.46
CA ILE A 602 16.33 -6.88 -2.92
C ILE A 602 15.38 -7.88 -3.60
N VAL A 603 15.91 -8.99 -4.14
CA VAL A 603 15.13 -10.08 -4.76
C VAL A 603 14.11 -10.66 -3.77
N ASN A 604 14.40 -10.58 -2.47
CA ASN A 604 13.45 -10.95 -1.42
C ASN A 604 12.10 -10.24 -1.57
N GLU A 605 12.08 -8.98 -2.03
CA GLU A 605 10.83 -8.23 -2.20
C GLU A 605 9.87 -8.89 -3.19
N ILE A 606 10.39 -9.62 -4.18
CA ILE A 606 9.61 -10.32 -5.21
C ILE A 606 8.63 -11.30 -4.58
N ILE A 607 9.06 -12.09 -3.59
CA ILE A 607 8.19 -13.08 -2.93
C ILE A 607 7.51 -12.55 -1.65
N LEU A 608 8.01 -11.45 -1.08
CA LEU A 608 7.50 -10.86 0.16
C LEU A 608 6.38 -9.85 -0.06
N ALA A 609 6.47 -9.09 -1.16
CA ALA A 609 5.57 -7.99 -1.48
C ALA A 609 4.73 -8.22 -2.73
N HIS A 610 5.00 -9.27 -3.50
CA HIS A 610 4.28 -9.61 -4.72
C HIS A 610 3.85 -11.08 -4.77
N ASP A 611 2.96 -11.38 -5.71
CA ASP A 611 2.39 -12.70 -5.91
C ASP A 611 2.62 -13.16 -7.34
N LEU A 612 3.70 -13.92 -7.54
CA LEU A 612 4.15 -14.34 -8.87
C LEU A 612 3.12 -15.13 -9.66
N VAL A 613 2.28 -15.92 -8.99
CA VAL A 613 1.18 -16.67 -9.63
C VAL A 613 0.10 -15.70 -10.09
N PHE A 614 -0.24 -14.72 -9.26
CA PHE A 614 -1.18 -13.68 -9.66
C PHE A 614 -0.64 -12.80 -10.80
N GLU A 615 0.65 -12.46 -10.81
CA GLU A 615 1.27 -11.71 -11.93
C GLU A 615 1.14 -12.45 -13.27
N HIS A 616 1.49 -13.75 -13.26
CA HIS A 616 1.38 -14.61 -14.44
C HIS A 616 -0.06 -14.68 -14.93
N ARG A 617 -1.01 -14.92 -14.01
CA ARG A 617 -2.43 -15.00 -14.33
C ARG A 617 -3.00 -13.68 -14.87
N LEU A 618 -2.65 -12.55 -14.27
CA LEU A 618 -3.06 -11.23 -14.75
C LEU A 618 -2.52 -10.97 -16.15
N THR A 619 -1.25 -11.32 -16.41
CA THR A 619 -0.65 -11.12 -17.73
C THR A 619 -1.27 -12.05 -18.78
N LYS A 620 -1.53 -13.32 -18.43
CA LYS A 620 -2.23 -14.27 -19.30
C LYS A 620 -3.64 -13.77 -19.64
N ALA A 621 -4.39 -13.26 -18.66
CA ALA A 621 -5.72 -12.68 -18.92
C ALA A 621 -5.66 -11.48 -19.89
N ILE A 622 -4.59 -10.67 -19.85
CA ILE A 622 -4.37 -9.59 -20.82
C ILE A 622 -4.04 -10.17 -22.21
N ALA A 623 -3.21 -11.21 -22.28
CA ALA A 623 -2.91 -11.91 -23.54
C ALA A 623 -4.18 -12.50 -24.17
N ASP A 624 -5.04 -13.13 -23.36
CA ASP A 624 -6.30 -13.73 -23.78
C ASP A 624 -7.30 -12.71 -24.34
N SER A 625 -7.12 -11.41 -24.06
CA SER A 625 -7.93 -10.36 -24.69
C SER A 625 -7.52 -10.08 -26.15
N GLY A 626 -6.44 -10.70 -26.63
CA GLY A 626 -5.89 -10.53 -27.98
C GLY A 626 -5.05 -9.27 -28.18
N VAL A 627 -4.87 -8.44 -27.15
CA VAL A 627 -4.09 -7.19 -27.26
C VAL A 627 -2.60 -7.39 -26.94
N LEU A 628 -2.24 -8.47 -26.24
CA LEU A 628 -0.87 -8.74 -25.81
C LEU A 628 -0.35 -10.05 -26.38
N THR A 629 0.84 -9.99 -26.96
CA THR A 629 1.56 -11.15 -27.51
C THR A 629 2.91 -11.28 -26.80
N GLY A 630 3.19 -12.47 -26.24
CA GLY A 630 4.50 -12.79 -25.72
C GLY A 630 5.44 -13.29 -26.81
N HIS A 631 6.67 -12.79 -26.85
CA HIS A 631 7.71 -13.22 -27.79
C HIS A 631 8.88 -13.89 -27.06
N GLY A 632 9.57 -14.81 -27.74
CA GLY A 632 10.70 -15.54 -27.17
C GLY A 632 10.31 -16.29 -25.88
N VAL A 633 11.15 -16.19 -24.86
CA VAL A 633 10.89 -16.79 -23.53
C VAL A 633 9.60 -16.25 -22.90
N ALA A 634 9.24 -14.98 -23.12
CA ALA A 634 8.00 -14.42 -22.56
C ALA A 634 6.76 -15.16 -23.07
N GLY A 635 6.74 -15.47 -24.37
CA GLY A 635 5.66 -16.28 -24.98
C GLY A 635 5.61 -17.69 -24.42
N GLN A 636 6.77 -18.33 -24.22
CA GLN A 636 6.86 -19.68 -23.64
C GLN A 636 6.30 -19.72 -22.21
N VAL A 637 6.65 -18.74 -21.37
CA VAL A 637 6.19 -18.68 -19.98
C VAL A 637 4.69 -18.37 -19.90
N LEU A 638 4.15 -17.50 -20.75
CA LEU A 638 2.71 -17.22 -20.79
C LEU A 638 1.87 -18.41 -21.28
N ALA A 639 2.47 -19.29 -22.08
CA ALA A 639 1.84 -20.51 -22.54
C ALA A 639 1.72 -21.59 -21.45
N LEU A 640 2.52 -21.50 -20.37
CA LEU A 640 2.43 -22.45 -19.26
C LEU A 640 1.06 -22.40 -18.56
N GLU A 641 0.63 -23.57 -18.09
CA GLU A 641 -0.44 -23.67 -17.11
C GLU A 641 0.06 -23.28 -15.72
N GLU A 642 -0.84 -22.88 -14.81
CA GLU A 642 -0.46 -22.39 -13.48
C GLU A 642 0.40 -23.41 -12.70
N THR A 643 0.09 -24.71 -12.81
CA THR A 643 0.87 -25.77 -12.15
C THR A 643 2.28 -25.87 -12.69
N ASP A 644 2.45 -25.76 -14.02
CA ASP A 644 3.75 -25.87 -14.68
C ASP A 644 4.59 -24.62 -14.43
N TYR A 645 3.95 -23.44 -14.39
CA TYR A 645 4.61 -22.20 -14.00
C TYR A 645 5.09 -22.23 -12.54
N ILE A 646 4.28 -22.73 -11.61
CA ILE A 646 4.69 -22.89 -10.20
C ILE A 646 5.87 -23.86 -10.09
N GLN A 647 5.87 -24.96 -10.84
CA GLN A 647 6.98 -25.90 -10.89
C GLN A 647 8.25 -25.21 -11.44
N ALA A 648 8.14 -24.45 -12.53
CA ALA A 648 9.24 -23.68 -13.09
C ALA A 648 9.82 -22.66 -12.10
N LEU A 649 8.98 -21.99 -11.30
CA LEU A 649 9.43 -21.11 -10.21
C LEU A 649 10.16 -21.88 -9.09
N GLU A 650 9.73 -23.10 -8.78
CA GLU A 650 10.36 -23.97 -7.77
C GLU A 650 11.76 -24.42 -8.21
N GLU A 651 11.93 -24.69 -9.50
CA GLU A 651 13.19 -25.12 -10.12
C GLU A 651 14.12 -23.95 -10.47
N SER A 652 13.59 -22.74 -10.59
CA SER A 652 14.32 -21.55 -11.04
C SER A 652 15.54 -21.23 -10.16
N PRO A 653 16.73 -21.11 -10.77
CA PRO A 653 17.91 -20.58 -10.09
C PRO A 653 17.77 -19.12 -9.66
N ALA A 654 16.96 -18.31 -10.36
CA ALA A 654 16.72 -16.91 -10.02
C ALA A 654 16.11 -16.73 -8.62
N LEU A 655 15.39 -17.75 -8.13
CA LEU A 655 14.76 -17.77 -6.81
C LEU A 655 15.46 -18.73 -5.84
N ARG A 656 16.70 -19.14 -6.13
CA ARG A 656 17.48 -19.99 -5.21
C ARG A 656 18.06 -19.17 -4.07
N THR A 657 17.90 -19.70 -2.86
CA THR A 657 18.51 -19.10 -1.67
C THR A 657 20.01 -19.38 -1.66
N ARG A 658 20.83 -18.33 -1.62
CA ARG A 658 22.29 -18.47 -1.49
C ARG A 658 22.63 -19.15 -0.17
N ARG A 659 23.44 -20.22 -0.22
CA ARG A 659 23.97 -20.85 1.00
C ARG A 659 25.07 -19.95 1.55
N GLY A 660 24.91 -19.48 2.79
CA GLY A 660 25.79 -18.49 3.43
C GLY A 660 27.26 -18.89 3.61
N SER A 661 27.70 -20.04 3.09
CA SER A 661 29.12 -20.43 2.99
C SER A 661 29.83 -19.85 1.76
N GLU A 662 29.09 -19.35 0.78
CA GLU A 662 29.62 -18.55 -0.33
C GLU A 662 29.54 -17.06 0.03
N GLY A 663 30.12 -16.69 1.17
CA GLY A 663 30.28 -15.28 1.50
C GLY A 663 31.03 -14.59 0.35
N PRO A 664 30.69 -13.34 0.01
CA PRO A 664 31.50 -12.59 -0.94
C PRO A 664 32.91 -12.58 -0.39
N THR A 665 33.86 -13.20 -1.09
CA THR A 665 35.27 -12.89 -0.88
C THR A 665 35.34 -11.36 -0.93
N PRO A 666 35.78 -10.68 0.15
CA PRO A 666 35.90 -9.24 0.11
C PRO A 666 36.79 -8.92 -1.08
N SER A 667 36.24 -8.20 -2.07
CA SER A 667 37.04 -7.71 -3.18
C SER A 667 38.15 -6.84 -2.58
N PRO A 668 39.41 -7.02 -3.02
CA PRO A 668 40.56 -6.31 -2.49
C PRO A 668 40.45 -4.79 -2.64
#